data_AF-A0AAW0P6K1-F1
#
_entry.id   AF-A0AAW0P6K1-F1
#
_cell.length_a   1.000
_cell.length_b   1.000
_cell.length_c   1.000
_cell.angle_alpha   90.00
_cell.angle_beta   90.00
_cell.angle_gamma   90.00
#
_symmetry.space_group_name_H-M   'P 1'
#
loop_
_entity.id
_entity.type
_entity.pdbx_description
1 polymer ?
#
loop_
_entity_poly.entity_id
_entity_poly.type
_entity_poly.pdbx_seq_one_letter_code
_entity_poly.pdbx_strand_id
1 'polypeptide(L)'
;MTTNDALLFHEKCGTLIKLSNNNKTAERRRPLDEFNNGVVMTNRPLRHNEMFEIRIDKLVDKWSGSIEIGVTTHNPNNLDYPATMTNLRSGTIMMSGCGILTNGKGTRREYCEFSLDELQWSTAFYINGIDQGVAAAQTPGVVYGVVDLYGMAVKVTIVHNHNHSDRLRRNNAIMRALSPDVGRPRPALALTPDTEAPDRLLFHPNCGQKAAIISDGRTALRPYAIDDFNHGVVLSNRPLRSNEVFQVRIDKMVDKWAGSIEIGVTTHNPAYLQLPSTMTNLRSGTWMMTGNGVMHNGTTILDEYGHNLDRLKAGDTVGVVRKEDGSLHFFVNGVPQGPAAWNVPPSVYAVVDLYGQAAQATIMDDMVDLPPLPEDSSDGPTALSPGSPCSIAGATTTSDLRFHMLHGNNAVITNGGRTALRQNSRSEFNDAIVISNRCLRDGELFEIAIQKMVDRWSGSIEAGVTAIRPEELEFPNTMTDIDYDTWMLSGTAIMQDGNTMRNNYGCDLDSLTTGSRIGMMRTATGDLHYYINGVDQGVACSGLPSEVFAVIDLYGQCVQVSITSSSGPLDNSLCTSNVTENSFPIHYPAGVAHRFHNKHGKNVVLLGEGWQAIRVGGYSHGIVFSAKELKTDELFEVRIDVVDEQWSGSLHIGLTTLAPPDLPSCPMSGLSPSLPQLRTKVTWLLSGNEVRRNGVLQRQNYGCSLDRLTVGNRVGVKRCSDDTMHIFIDGEDMGPAATAVAKNVYAVLDLYGKITAVCIVSSSLTEDAESVKAPSLSSDSCSEGEEDSSPVREVESEPCPLVPTVMTFLENHGKNIQLTNQSLSASRVSSYNQGLLVTAQPLPRQQLFQFQIDRLNPSWTSSLSLGVIGHSPDRLNFPSTACCLKRSTWLLQRDSVFHNSLKICENYGPNLDTCPEGTILGLLVDANNCLHLYCEQVTIVTNNVPAVGGESAETRCQGDMEKADMVDGIKESVCWTPPPEVNPNKTCEYQALCSRFKDLLTLPDGYFSEDAKYNLCYCESCHKLRGDEAYYKRGEPPRDYALPFGWCRFALRIKANCEASNALKKWHIAYHGTSVGALRRTLDHNQLLSGASSVFSVSPVKTEGPNDYTEPDENSAPGREVPRVRLSPTMRYSGLEIFAPKVQFLDPRSHRCHQAQVGFQVCVRPGSYKVGPQTGSQSEPLDPRFSNTEIEWITKEQGGTMLYGLLIRVE
;
A
#
# COMPACT_ATOMS: atom_id res chain seq x y z
N MET A 1 -28.89 23.64 -36.20
CA MET A 1 -30.17 23.27 -35.54
C MET A 1 -30.49 24.34 -34.49
N THR A 2 -31.76 24.52 -34.12
CA THR A 2 -32.20 25.56 -33.18
C THR A 2 -31.79 25.28 -31.73
N THR A 3 -31.52 26.33 -30.96
CA THR A 3 -30.98 26.29 -29.58
C THR A 3 -31.90 25.66 -28.51
N ASN A 4 -33.14 25.31 -28.85
CA ASN A 4 -34.17 24.89 -27.87
C ASN A 4 -34.12 23.41 -27.45
N ASP A 5 -33.34 22.55 -28.12
CA ASP A 5 -33.33 21.11 -27.81
C ASP A 5 -32.37 20.73 -26.67
N ALA A 6 -31.31 21.52 -26.49
CA ALA A 6 -30.31 21.31 -25.44
C ALA A 6 -30.89 21.61 -24.05
N LEU A 7 -30.60 20.73 -23.09
CA LEU A 7 -30.98 20.89 -21.68
C LEU A 7 -30.01 21.88 -21.01
N LEU A 8 -30.41 23.14 -20.87
CA LEU A 8 -29.61 24.22 -20.26
C LEU A 8 -30.20 24.58 -18.88
N PHE A 9 -29.55 25.45 -18.12
CA PHE A 9 -30.22 26.16 -17.04
C PHE A 9 -31.16 27.25 -17.60
N HIS A 10 -32.25 27.51 -16.89
CA HIS A 10 -33.25 28.52 -17.21
C HIS A 10 -32.78 29.93 -16.80
N GLU A 11 -33.12 30.95 -17.58
CA GLU A 11 -32.63 32.33 -17.39
C GLU A 11 -33.22 33.01 -16.14
N LYS A 12 -34.49 32.73 -15.81
CA LYS A 12 -35.03 33.04 -14.48
C LYS A 12 -34.43 32.04 -13.48
N CYS A 13 -33.73 32.54 -12.47
CA CYS A 13 -33.04 31.77 -11.43
C CYS A 13 -32.96 32.56 -10.10
N GLY A 14 -32.37 31.98 -9.06
CA GLY A 14 -32.17 32.62 -7.75
C GLY A 14 -31.34 33.91 -7.81
N THR A 15 -31.60 34.83 -6.86
CA THR A 15 -31.08 36.22 -6.89
C THR A 15 -29.56 36.35 -6.83
N LEU A 16 -28.85 35.36 -6.27
CA LEU A 16 -27.39 35.33 -6.25
C LEU A 16 -26.77 34.58 -7.43
N ILE A 17 -27.53 33.97 -8.33
CA ILE A 17 -26.96 33.21 -9.45
C ILE A 17 -26.39 34.12 -10.54
N LYS A 18 -25.27 33.68 -11.10
CA LYS A 18 -24.69 34.14 -12.36
C LYS A 18 -24.67 32.94 -13.30
N LEU A 19 -25.48 32.98 -14.34
CA LEU A 19 -25.36 32.05 -15.46
C LEU A 19 -24.17 32.43 -16.33
N SER A 20 -23.55 31.42 -16.92
CA SER A 20 -22.39 31.51 -17.82
C SER A 20 -22.33 30.27 -18.72
N ASN A 21 -21.38 30.24 -19.65
CA ASN A 21 -21.19 29.12 -20.59
C ASN A 21 -22.48 28.79 -21.38
N ASN A 22 -23.11 29.81 -21.97
CA ASN A 22 -24.39 29.72 -22.67
C ASN A 22 -25.48 29.03 -21.83
N ASN A 23 -25.65 29.50 -20.59
CA ASN A 23 -26.55 28.97 -19.58
C ASN A 23 -26.31 27.48 -19.20
N LYS A 24 -25.14 26.89 -19.51
CA LYS A 24 -24.77 25.56 -18.99
C LYS A 24 -24.20 25.58 -17.57
N THR A 25 -23.69 26.73 -17.13
CA THR A 25 -22.93 26.85 -15.87
C THR A 25 -23.56 27.90 -14.97
N ALA A 26 -23.92 27.52 -13.74
CA ALA A 26 -24.46 28.40 -12.70
C ALA A 26 -23.43 28.62 -11.59
N GLU A 27 -23.19 29.88 -11.23
CA GLU A 27 -22.23 30.28 -10.18
C GLU A 27 -22.90 31.23 -9.18
N ARG A 28 -22.83 30.90 -7.89
CA ARG A 28 -23.39 31.71 -6.80
C ARG A 28 -22.44 32.86 -6.46
N ARG A 29 -22.92 34.10 -6.63
CA ARG A 29 -22.22 35.34 -6.29
C ARG A 29 -22.08 35.45 -4.76
N ARG A 30 -21.06 36.19 -4.32
CA ARG A 30 -20.73 36.41 -2.89
C ARG A 30 -20.71 35.12 -2.05
N PRO A 31 -19.95 34.08 -2.45
CA PRO A 31 -19.95 32.79 -1.75
C PRO A 31 -19.42 32.87 -0.31
N LEU A 32 -18.75 33.95 0.08
CA LEU A 32 -18.27 34.19 1.44
C LEU A 32 -19.24 34.99 2.31
N ASP A 33 -20.25 35.68 1.75
CA ASP A 33 -21.10 36.61 2.51
C ASP A 33 -22.46 36.00 2.84
N GLU A 34 -23.03 35.26 1.89
CA GLU A 34 -24.29 34.52 1.99
C GLU A 34 -24.06 33.04 1.64
N PHE A 35 -25.02 32.16 1.96
CA PHE A 35 -24.91 30.70 1.76
C PHE A 35 -26.12 30.07 1.07
N ASN A 36 -27.12 30.85 0.69
CA ASN A 36 -28.38 30.39 0.11
C ASN A 36 -28.76 31.30 -1.09
N ASN A 37 -30.04 31.34 -1.49
CA ASN A 37 -30.52 32.04 -2.69
C ASN A 37 -29.85 31.51 -3.99
N GLY A 38 -29.39 30.25 -3.97
CA GLY A 38 -28.57 29.58 -4.98
C GLY A 38 -29.35 28.69 -5.96
N VAL A 39 -30.67 28.84 -6.04
CA VAL A 39 -31.53 27.94 -6.82
C VAL A 39 -31.41 28.18 -8.33
N VAL A 40 -31.30 27.10 -9.10
CA VAL A 40 -31.35 27.11 -10.57
C VAL A 40 -32.07 25.87 -11.12
N MET A 41 -32.82 26.02 -12.21
CA MET A 41 -33.63 24.96 -12.82
C MET A 41 -33.26 24.73 -14.28
N THR A 42 -33.67 23.59 -14.85
CA THR A 42 -33.53 23.32 -16.30
C THR A 42 -34.45 24.20 -17.15
N ASN A 43 -34.00 24.57 -18.35
CA ASN A 43 -34.71 25.44 -19.30
C ASN A 43 -36.00 24.83 -19.87
N ARG A 44 -36.08 23.49 -19.89
CA ARG A 44 -37.25 22.71 -20.31
C ARG A 44 -37.47 21.52 -19.37
N PRO A 45 -38.64 20.85 -19.42
CA PRO A 45 -38.84 19.59 -18.73
C PRO A 45 -37.83 18.52 -19.19
N LEU A 46 -37.52 17.60 -18.28
CA LEU A 46 -36.82 16.36 -18.56
C LEU A 46 -37.75 15.43 -19.35
N ARG A 47 -37.22 14.81 -20.41
CA ARG A 47 -37.90 13.76 -21.17
C ARG A 47 -37.85 12.45 -20.38
N HIS A 48 -38.74 11.50 -20.71
CA HIS A 48 -38.72 10.18 -20.08
C HIS A 48 -37.36 9.49 -20.30
N ASN A 49 -36.73 9.05 -19.21
CA ASN A 49 -35.37 8.49 -19.16
C ASN A 49 -34.23 9.43 -19.62
N GLU A 50 -34.44 10.75 -19.64
CA GLU A 50 -33.39 11.74 -19.84
C GLU A 50 -32.67 12.04 -18.52
N MET A 51 -31.37 11.76 -18.47
CA MET A 51 -30.53 12.02 -17.29
C MET A 51 -30.25 13.52 -17.14
N PHE A 52 -30.50 14.06 -15.95
CA PHE A 52 -30.04 15.40 -15.54
C PHE A 52 -28.72 15.26 -14.76
N GLU A 53 -27.60 15.35 -15.48
CA GLU A 53 -26.25 15.20 -14.94
C GLU A 53 -25.59 16.58 -14.75
N ILE A 54 -25.00 16.81 -13.57
CA ILE A 54 -24.22 18.03 -13.27
C ILE A 54 -22.86 17.69 -12.67
N ARG A 55 -21.87 18.57 -12.90
CA ARG A 55 -20.57 18.57 -12.23
C ARG A 55 -20.50 19.74 -11.26
N ILE A 56 -19.94 19.53 -10.06
CA ILE A 56 -19.57 20.61 -9.14
C ILE A 56 -18.21 21.16 -9.58
N ASP A 57 -18.16 22.46 -9.89
CA ASP A 57 -16.94 23.13 -10.38
C ASP A 57 -16.22 23.92 -9.27
N LYS A 58 -16.89 24.25 -8.17
CA LYS A 58 -16.31 25.01 -7.05
C LYS A 58 -17.09 24.82 -5.74
N LEU A 59 -16.34 24.62 -4.66
CA LEU A 59 -16.79 24.61 -3.26
C LEU A 59 -16.20 25.79 -2.47
N VAL A 60 -16.72 26.02 -1.26
CA VAL A 60 -16.15 26.91 -0.23
C VAL A 60 -16.29 26.26 1.15
N ASP A 61 -15.31 26.47 2.02
CA ASP A 61 -15.13 25.87 3.34
C ASP A 61 -15.87 26.60 4.48
N LYS A 62 -16.22 27.88 4.28
CA LYS A 62 -16.84 28.76 5.29
C LYS A 62 -18.21 28.29 5.82
N TRP A 63 -18.94 27.44 5.10
CA TRP A 63 -20.34 27.11 5.39
C TRP A 63 -20.58 25.60 5.53
N SER A 64 -21.59 25.22 6.31
CA SER A 64 -22.01 23.83 6.48
C SER A 64 -23.14 23.43 5.52
N GLY A 65 -23.08 22.20 4.99
CA GLY A 65 -24.01 21.67 3.99
C GLY A 65 -23.47 21.85 2.56
N SER A 66 -23.54 20.80 1.75
CA SER A 66 -22.77 20.72 0.48
C SER A 66 -23.51 21.25 -0.74
N ILE A 67 -24.66 20.66 -1.10
CA ILE A 67 -25.49 20.98 -2.26
C ILE A 67 -26.88 20.33 -2.09
N GLU A 68 -27.93 20.87 -2.71
CA GLU A 68 -29.20 20.14 -2.89
C GLU A 68 -29.49 19.94 -4.39
N ILE A 69 -30.01 18.77 -4.76
CA ILE A 69 -30.33 18.43 -6.16
C ILE A 69 -31.60 17.58 -6.24
N GLY A 70 -32.39 17.75 -7.29
CA GLY A 70 -33.60 16.95 -7.46
C GLY A 70 -34.44 17.30 -8.67
N VAL A 71 -35.74 17.05 -8.55
CA VAL A 71 -36.74 17.32 -9.59
C VAL A 71 -37.96 18.05 -9.02
N THR A 72 -38.61 18.85 -9.86
CA THR A 72 -39.83 19.59 -9.49
C THR A 72 -40.85 19.67 -10.62
N THR A 73 -42.14 19.72 -10.26
CA THR A 73 -43.24 19.95 -11.21
C THR A 73 -43.49 21.44 -11.51
N HIS A 74 -42.84 22.35 -10.78
CA HIS A 74 -43.02 23.79 -10.99
C HIS A 74 -42.40 24.24 -12.32
N ASN A 75 -43.05 25.15 -13.04
CA ASN A 75 -42.52 25.74 -14.26
C ASN A 75 -41.55 26.88 -13.90
N PRO A 76 -40.30 26.89 -14.38
CA PRO A 76 -39.28 27.88 -14.00
C PRO A 76 -39.60 29.32 -14.46
N ASN A 77 -40.55 29.52 -15.38
CA ASN A 77 -41.06 30.85 -15.71
C ASN A 77 -41.96 31.41 -14.59
N ASN A 78 -42.81 30.54 -14.05
CA ASN A 78 -43.88 30.91 -13.12
C ASN A 78 -43.51 30.70 -11.65
N LEU A 79 -42.43 29.98 -11.36
CA LEU A 79 -41.89 29.82 -10.01
C LEU A 79 -41.16 31.10 -9.60
N ASP A 80 -41.49 31.63 -8.41
CA ASP A 80 -40.65 32.63 -7.75
C ASP A 80 -39.66 31.92 -6.83
N TYR A 81 -38.38 32.18 -7.08
CA TYR A 81 -37.29 31.37 -6.53
C TYR A 81 -37.14 31.57 -5.02
N PRO A 82 -37.30 30.50 -4.21
CA PRO A 82 -37.13 30.58 -2.76
C PRO A 82 -35.64 30.71 -2.40
N ALA A 83 -35.37 31.08 -1.14
CA ALA A 83 -34.01 31.06 -0.61
C ALA A 83 -33.36 29.66 -0.62
N THR A 84 -34.17 28.60 -0.56
CA THR A 84 -33.76 27.23 -0.87
C THR A 84 -34.95 26.38 -1.32
N MET A 85 -34.74 25.40 -2.21
CA MET A 85 -35.78 24.56 -2.80
C MET A 85 -36.48 23.64 -1.81
N THR A 86 -35.80 23.18 -0.76
CA THR A 86 -36.40 22.35 0.29
C THR A 86 -37.49 23.06 1.09
N ASN A 87 -37.59 24.40 1.02
CA ASN A 87 -38.71 25.14 1.61
C ASN A 87 -40.05 24.98 0.86
N LEU A 88 -40.05 24.50 -0.40
CA LEU A 88 -41.28 24.35 -1.16
C LEU A 88 -42.08 23.12 -0.73
N ARG A 89 -43.24 23.37 -0.12
CA ARG A 89 -44.13 22.35 0.47
C ARG A 89 -45.01 21.60 -0.53
N SER A 90 -44.69 21.65 -1.81
CA SER A 90 -45.45 21.00 -2.89
C SER A 90 -44.61 20.93 -4.17
N GLY A 91 -44.83 19.89 -4.98
CA GLY A 91 -44.22 19.73 -6.30
C GLY A 91 -42.70 19.52 -6.32
N THR A 92 -42.08 19.03 -5.25
CA THR A 92 -40.60 18.87 -5.17
C THR A 92 -40.19 17.49 -4.64
N ILE A 93 -39.10 16.95 -5.20
CA ILE A 93 -38.39 15.77 -4.69
C ILE A 93 -36.90 16.14 -4.73
N MET A 94 -36.31 16.40 -3.56
CA MET A 94 -34.93 16.88 -3.40
C MET A 94 -34.10 15.87 -2.60
N MET A 95 -32.85 15.68 -2.98
CA MET A 95 -31.80 15.07 -2.14
C MET A 95 -31.03 16.17 -1.43
N SER A 96 -30.83 16.01 -0.12
CA SER A 96 -30.04 16.91 0.74
C SER A 96 -29.33 16.06 1.79
N GLY A 97 -27.99 16.07 1.77
CA GLY A 97 -27.19 15.04 2.43
C GLY A 97 -27.58 13.63 1.98
N CYS A 98 -27.60 12.67 2.91
CA CYS A 98 -28.06 11.29 2.70
C CYS A 98 -29.60 11.12 2.73
N GLY A 99 -30.39 12.21 2.74
CA GLY A 99 -31.84 12.19 2.87
C GLY A 99 -32.59 12.61 1.60
N ILE A 100 -33.76 12.00 1.37
CA ILE A 100 -34.72 12.43 0.34
C ILE A 100 -35.88 13.19 1.00
N LEU A 101 -36.08 14.43 0.57
CA LEU A 101 -37.18 15.30 0.96
C LEU A 101 -38.20 15.42 -0.18
N THR A 102 -39.41 14.92 0.06
CA THR A 102 -40.56 15.14 -0.84
C THR A 102 -41.40 16.28 -0.27
N ASN A 103 -41.66 17.32 -1.07
CA ASN A 103 -42.49 18.48 -0.68
C ASN A 103 -42.01 19.13 0.63
N GLY A 104 -40.69 19.30 0.79
CA GLY A 104 -40.06 19.86 1.99
C GLY A 104 -40.18 19.02 3.25
N LYS A 105 -40.54 17.73 3.15
CA LYS A 105 -40.59 16.77 4.27
C LYS A 105 -39.66 15.60 3.98
N GLY A 106 -38.77 15.28 4.92
CA GLY A 106 -37.91 14.10 4.83
C GLY A 106 -38.74 12.81 4.75
N THR A 107 -38.82 12.21 3.56
CA THR A 107 -39.54 10.97 3.27
C THR A 107 -38.66 9.73 3.42
N ARG A 108 -37.33 9.88 3.33
CA ARG A 108 -36.35 8.83 3.62
C ARG A 108 -35.12 9.49 4.25
N ARG A 109 -34.72 9.04 5.45
CA ARG A 109 -33.61 9.62 6.23
C ARG A 109 -32.25 9.05 5.85
N GLU A 110 -32.21 7.75 5.63
CA GLU A 110 -31.05 7.02 5.10
C GLU A 110 -31.45 6.51 3.72
N TYR A 111 -31.03 7.24 2.70
CA TYR A 111 -31.32 6.90 1.31
C TYR A 111 -30.40 5.80 0.78
N CYS A 112 -29.21 5.69 1.37
CA CYS A 112 -27.99 5.44 0.63
C CYS A 112 -26.84 5.20 1.64
N GLU A 113 -25.88 4.32 1.31
CA GLU A 113 -24.89 3.81 2.30
C GLU A 113 -23.78 4.81 2.68
N PHE A 114 -23.32 5.61 1.72
CA PHE A 114 -22.44 6.75 1.94
C PHE A 114 -23.27 8.05 2.07
N SER A 115 -22.61 9.15 2.44
CA SER A 115 -23.16 10.51 2.32
C SER A 115 -23.26 10.94 0.84
N LEU A 116 -23.66 12.20 0.55
CA LEU A 116 -23.55 12.81 -0.79
C LEU A 116 -22.10 12.85 -1.35
N ASP A 117 -21.14 12.33 -0.59
CA ASP A 117 -19.72 12.34 -0.85
C ASP A 117 -19.21 11.13 -1.69
N GLU A 118 -19.78 9.90 -1.64
CA GLU A 118 -19.09 8.65 -2.11
C GLU A 118 -19.91 7.41 -2.65
N LEU A 119 -21.10 7.54 -3.28
CA LEU A 119 -22.31 6.74 -2.91
C LEU A 119 -22.91 5.64 -3.89
N GLN A 120 -24.05 4.91 -3.60
CA GLN A 120 -24.76 3.85 -4.44
C GLN A 120 -26.37 3.59 -4.25
N TRP A 121 -27.46 3.15 -5.04
CA TRP A 121 -28.04 2.49 -6.37
C TRP A 121 -29.38 1.73 -5.96
N SER A 122 -30.46 1.40 -6.74
CA SER A 122 -31.00 1.67 -8.14
C SER A 122 -32.52 1.86 -8.14
N THR A 123 -33.13 3.01 -8.49
CA THR A 123 -32.82 4.02 -9.55
C THR A 123 -33.28 5.47 -9.24
N ALA A 124 -32.55 6.57 -9.53
CA ALA A 124 -31.09 6.75 -9.66
C ALA A 124 -30.68 8.25 -9.62
N PHE A 125 -30.07 8.76 -8.54
CA PHE A 125 -29.16 9.93 -8.65
C PHE A 125 -27.87 9.48 -9.36
N TYR A 126 -27.14 10.31 -10.10
CA TYR A 126 -25.92 9.85 -10.79
C TYR A 126 -24.70 10.59 -10.22
N ILE A 127 -23.92 9.93 -9.36
CA ILE A 127 -22.65 10.42 -8.81
C ILE A 127 -21.57 9.49 -9.34
N ASN A 128 -20.62 10.05 -10.10
CA ASN A 128 -19.49 9.33 -10.71
C ASN A 128 -19.83 8.15 -11.64
N GLY A 129 -21.09 8.05 -12.12
CA GLY A 129 -21.51 7.09 -13.14
C GLY A 129 -21.65 5.64 -12.66
N ILE A 130 -21.19 5.38 -11.44
CA ILE A 130 -21.67 4.32 -10.56
C ILE A 130 -22.96 4.85 -9.88
N ASP A 131 -23.45 4.19 -8.85
CA ASP A 131 -24.80 3.65 -8.92
C ASP A 131 -25.52 3.91 -7.58
N GLN A 132 -26.12 5.13 -7.29
CA GLN A 132 -26.68 5.94 -6.10
C GLN A 132 -28.10 5.87 -5.34
N GLY A 133 -29.28 5.40 -5.83
CA GLY A 133 -30.47 4.94 -5.01
C GLY A 133 -31.90 4.92 -5.67
N VAL A 134 -33.00 4.34 -5.09
CA VAL A 134 -34.44 4.58 -5.53
C VAL A 134 -35.08 5.77 -4.81
N ALA A 135 -35.17 6.95 -5.43
CA ALA A 135 -35.58 8.17 -4.73
C ALA A 135 -37.08 8.22 -4.38
N ALA A 136 -37.96 7.98 -5.36
CA ALA A 136 -39.41 8.01 -5.21
C ALA A 136 -40.08 7.10 -6.25
N ALA A 137 -41.03 6.27 -5.81
CA ALA A 137 -41.73 5.31 -6.69
C ALA A 137 -42.84 5.93 -7.56
N GLN A 138 -43.20 7.20 -7.33
CA GLN A 138 -44.27 7.90 -8.04
C GLN A 138 -43.83 9.33 -8.39
N THR A 139 -43.23 9.50 -9.57
CA THR A 139 -42.84 10.81 -10.10
C THR A 139 -43.85 11.26 -11.18
N PRO A 140 -44.39 12.50 -11.13
CA PRO A 140 -45.30 13.00 -12.15
C PRO A 140 -44.69 13.04 -13.55
N GLY A 141 -45.51 12.85 -14.59
CA GLY A 141 -45.05 12.68 -15.97
C GLY A 141 -44.40 13.89 -16.66
N VAL A 142 -44.35 15.05 -15.98
CA VAL A 142 -43.60 16.24 -16.43
C VAL A 142 -42.90 16.84 -15.21
N VAL A 143 -41.56 16.86 -15.25
CA VAL A 143 -40.71 17.44 -14.20
C VAL A 143 -39.53 18.18 -14.82
N TYR A 144 -39.01 19.17 -14.10
CA TYR A 144 -37.79 19.92 -14.40
C TYR A 144 -36.69 19.47 -13.44
N GLY A 145 -35.45 19.37 -13.93
CA GLY A 145 -34.27 19.21 -13.08
C GLY A 145 -33.99 20.51 -12.31
N VAL A 146 -33.57 20.40 -11.06
CA VAL A 146 -33.31 21.56 -10.20
C VAL A 146 -32.11 21.31 -9.29
N VAL A 147 -31.34 22.37 -9.05
CA VAL A 147 -30.14 22.41 -8.21
C VAL A 147 -30.21 23.62 -7.28
N ASP A 148 -29.75 23.46 -6.06
CA ASP A 148 -29.59 24.54 -5.09
C ASP A 148 -28.13 24.64 -4.66
N LEU A 149 -27.49 25.76 -4.97
CA LEU A 149 -26.10 26.05 -4.57
C LEU A 149 -26.05 26.53 -3.12
N TYR A 150 -26.53 25.67 -2.23
CA TYR A 150 -26.58 25.91 -0.78
C TYR A 150 -25.23 25.62 -0.12
N GLY A 151 -24.88 26.40 0.91
CA GLY A 151 -23.72 26.18 1.76
C GLY A 151 -22.39 26.23 0.98
N MET A 152 -21.70 25.10 0.95
CA MET A 152 -20.39 24.94 0.32
C MET A 152 -20.46 25.06 -1.20
N ALA A 153 -21.56 24.70 -1.86
CA ALA A 153 -21.69 24.79 -3.31
C ALA A 153 -21.61 26.25 -3.80
N VAL A 154 -20.62 26.51 -4.67
CA VAL A 154 -20.43 27.82 -5.32
C VAL A 154 -20.72 27.74 -6.81
N LYS A 155 -20.41 26.63 -7.48
CA LYS A 155 -20.54 26.54 -8.95
C LYS A 155 -20.83 25.13 -9.45
N VAL A 156 -21.71 25.03 -10.45
CA VAL A 156 -22.05 23.77 -11.15
C VAL A 156 -22.21 23.97 -12.66
N THR A 157 -22.00 22.90 -13.42
CA THR A 157 -22.22 22.86 -14.88
C THR A 157 -23.00 21.62 -15.29
N ILE A 158 -23.99 21.76 -16.19
CA ILE A 158 -24.73 20.64 -16.79
C ILE A 158 -23.82 19.87 -17.75
N VAL A 159 -23.82 18.54 -17.62
CA VAL A 159 -23.10 17.61 -18.49
C VAL A 159 -24.03 17.14 -19.61
N HIS A 160 -23.60 17.26 -20.87
CA HIS A 160 -24.35 16.78 -22.04
C HIS A 160 -23.72 15.50 -22.59
N ASN A 161 -24.36 14.37 -22.28
CA ASN A 161 -23.90 13.05 -22.70
C ASN A 161 -24.78 12.49 -23.84
N HIS A 162 -24.26 12.47 -25.07
CA HIS A 162 -24.96 11.93 -26.24
C HIS A 162 -24.47 10.51 -26.57
N ASN A 163 -25.07 9.49 -25.95
CA ASN A 163 -25.39 8.17 -26.52
C ASN A 163 -25.97 7.23 -25.45
N HIS A 164 -27.28 7.33 -25.21
CA HIS A 164 -27.99 6.50 -24.20
C HIS A 164 -28.19 5.02 -24.62
N SER A 165 -27.89 4.67 -25.87
CA SER A 165 -28.13 3.36 -26.50
C SER A 165 -27.29 2.22 -25.94
N ASP A 166 -26.00 2.46 -25.70
CA ASP A 166 -25.04 1.36 -25.50
C ASP A 166 -24.92 0.89 -24.05
N ARG A 167 -25.27 1.75 -23.08
CA ARG A 167 -25.43 1.34 -21.67
C ARG A 167 -26.53 0.30 -21.50
N LEU A 168 -27.65 0.45 -22.22
CA LEU A 168 -28.78 -0.49 -22.17
C LEU A 168 -28.45 -1.88 -22.76
N ARG A 169 -27.44 -2.01 -23.64
CA ARG A 169 -27.02 -3.33 -24.15
C ARG A 169 -26.27 -4.15 -23.11
N ARG A 170 -25.45 -3.53 -22.26
CA ARG A 170 -24.63 -4.24 -21.26
C ARG A 170 -25.47 -4.82 -20.12
N ASN A 171 -26.37 -4.04 -19.53
CA ASN A 171 -27.19 -4.52 -18.40
C ASN A 171 -28.16 -5.65 -18.81
N ASN A 172 -28.60 -5.68 -20.07
CA ASN A 172 -29.40 -6.77 -20.63
C ASN A 172 -28.60 -8.03 -20.99
N ALA A 173 -27.27 -8.04 -20.89
CA ALA A 173 -26.46 -9.25 -21.07
C ALA A 173 -26.44 -10.09 -19.77
N ILE A 174 -26.27 -9.44 -18.62
CA ILE A 174 -26.14 -10.09 -17.31
C ILE A 174 -27.43 -10.83 -16.93
N MET A 175 -28.60 -10.23 -17.15
CA MET A 175 -29.92 -10.83 -16.87
C MET A 175 -30.33 -11.97 -17.83
N ARG A 176 -29.49 -12.36 -18.80
CA ARG A 176 -29.74 -13.51 -19.70
C ARG A 176 -28.84 -14.72 -19.44
N ALA A 177 -28.02 -14.69 -18.40
CA ALA A 177 -27.16 -15.82 -18.02
C ALA A 177 -27.91 -16.96 -17.29
N LEU A 178 -29.24 -16.88 -17.14
CA LEU A 178 -30.07 -17.85 -16.44
C LEU A 178 -31.27 -18.29 -17.30
N SER A 179 -31.33 -19.61 -17.56
CA SER A 179 -32.37 -20.35 -18.32
C SER A 179 -32.40 -20.18 -19.86
N PRO A 180 -32.92 -21.18 -20.63
CA PRO A 180 -32.36 -21.48 -21.96
C PRO A 180 -33.29 -21.34 -23.18
N ASP A 181 -32.65 -20.97 -24.31
CA ASP A 181 -32.89 -21.30 -25.74
C ASP A 181 -34.29 -21.16 -26.42
N VAL A 182 -34.27 -21.25 -27.76
CA VAL A 182 -35.33 -21.29 -28.79
C VAL A 182 -35.66 -19.95 -29.48
N GLY A 183 -35.37 -19.87 -30.80
CA GLY A 183 -36.13 -19.01 -31.74
C GLY A 183 -35.33 -18.17 -32.77
N ARG A 184 -35.43 -18.53 -34.07
CA ARG A 184 -35.12 -17.69 -35.25
C ARG A 184 -36.34 -16.82 -35.65
N PRO A 185 -36.29 -15.88 -36.64
CA PRO A 185 -35.16 -15.20 -37.31
C PRO A 185 -35.31 -13.65 -37.38
N ARG A 186 -34.37 -13.00 -38.11
CA ARG A 186 -34.37 -11.60 -38.59
C ARG A 186 -35.58 -11.27 -39.52
N PRO A 187 -35.96 -9.99 -39.67
CA PRO A 187 -35.57 -9.30 -40.92
C PRO A 187 -35.03 -7.88 -40.70
N ALA A 188 -34.62 -7.21 -41.78
CA ALA A 188 -34.07 -5.85 -41.77
C ALA A 188 -34.84 -4.93 -42.73
N LEU A 189 -34.78 -3.63 -42.48
CA LEU A 189 -34.98 -2.58 -43.49
C LEU A 189 -33.88 -1.53 -43.32
N ALA A 190 -33.35 -1.05 -44.44
CA ALA A 190 -32.29 -0.04 -44.50
C ALA A 190 -32.83 1.26 -45.09
N LEU A 191 -32.15 2.38 -44.83
CA LEU A 191 -32.25 3.61 -45.62
C LEU A 191 -30.92 4.40 -45.52
N THR A 192 -30.06 4.16 -46.50
CA THR A 192 -28.93 4.98 -46.99
C THR A 192 -29.23 5.27 -48.48
N PRO A 193 -28.56 6.20 -49.20
CA PRO A 193 -27.29 6.91 -48.95
C PRO A 193 -27.53 8.40 -48.60
N ASP A 194 -26.57 9.34 -48.51
CA ASP A 194 -25.24 9.54 -49.13
C ASP A 194 -24.41 10.55 -48.25
N THR A 195 -23.09 10.76 -48.31
CA THR A 195 -21.97 10.33 -49.20
C THR A 195 -20.68 10.13 -48.36
N GLU A 196 -19.52 9.95 -49.01
CA GLU A 196 -18.20 9.64 -48.44
C GLU A 196 -17.53 10.73 -47.57
N ALA A 197 -17.17 10.37 -46.33
CA ALA A 197 -15.98 10.83 -45.63
C ALA A 197 -15.55 9.76 -44.61
N PRO A 198 -14.26 9.39 -44.49
CA PRO A 198 -13.82 8.43 -43.47
C PRO A 198 -13.92 9.03 -42.06
N ASP A 199 -14.27 8.20 -41.06
CA ASP A 199 -14.36 8.58 -39.63
C ASP A 199 -12.97 8.75 -38.99
N ARG A 200 -12.24 9.74 -39.51
CA ARG A 200 -10.83 10.04 -39.22
C ARG A 200 -10.70 10.84 -37.92
N LEU A 201 -9.69 10.48 -37.13
CA LEU A 201 -9.27 11.27 -35.96
C LEU A 201 -8.67 12.59 -36.44
N LEU A 202 -9.22 13.69 -35.92
CA LEU A 202 -8.75 15.06 -36.13
C LEU A 202 -8.67 15.76 -34.77
N PHE A 203 -8.07 16.94 -34.68
CA PHE A 203 -8.26 17.82 -33.53
C PHE A 203 -9.65 18.48 -33.58
N HIS A 204 -10.23 18.69 -32.42
CA HIS A 204 -11.48 19.42 -32.25
C HIS A 204 -11.24 20.94 -32.39
N PRO A 205 -12.13 21.70 -33.07
CA PRO A 205 -11.92 23.13 -33.33
C PRO A 205 -11.95 24.02 -32.06
N ASN A 206 -12.62 23.61 -30.98
CA ASN A 206 -12.42 24.24 -29.67
C ASN A 206 -11.05 23.84 -29.12
N CYS A 207 -10.13 24.81 -29.09
CA CYS A 207 -8.73 24.67 -28.71
C CYS A 207 -8.31 25.78 -27.72
N GLY A 208 -7.16 25.63 -27.08
CA GLY A 208 -6.65 26.55 -26.06
C GLY A 208 -6.44 27.96 -26.58
N GLN A 209 -6.48 28.96 -25.69
CA GLN A 209 -6.50 30.39 -26.06
C GLN A 209 -5.30 30.87 -26.89
N LYS A 210 -4.19 30.12 -26.92
CA LYS A 210 -2.99 30.41 -27.71
C LYS A 210 -2.68 29.33 -28.75
N ALA A 211 -3.57 28.35 -28.90
CA ALA A 211 -3.54 27.33 -29.95
C ALA A 211 -4.43 27.75 -31.14
N ALA A 212 -4.15 27.15 -32.29
CA ALA A 212 -4.97 27.21 -33.49
C ALA A 212 -4.94 25.83 -34.18
N ILE A 213 -6.08 25.38 -34.69
CA ILE A 213 -6.15 24.17 -35.50
C ILE A 213 -6.07 24.55 -36.98
N ILE A 214 -5.16 23.91 -37.71
CA ILE A 214 -4.89 24.11 -39.14
C ILE A 214 -4.84 22.75 -39.87
N SER A 215 -4.61 22.76 -41.18
CA SER A 215 -4.50 21.55 -42.03
C SER A 215 -5.74 20.65 -41.92
N ASP A 216 -6.92 21.21 -42.18
CA ASP A 216 -8.23 20.54 -42.16
C ASP A 216 -8.50 19.71 -40.90
N GLY A 217 -8.09 20.24 -39.75
CA GLY A 217 -8.27 19.61 -38.44
C GLY A 217 -7.07 18.79 -37.96
N ARG A 218 -6.06 18.51 -38.80
CA ARG A 218 -4.99 17.55 -38.46
C ARG A 218 -3.84 18.14 -37.63
N THR A 219 -3.66 19.46 -37.65
CA THR A 219 -2.47 20.12 -37.08
C THR A 219 -2.86 21.12 -36.01
N ALA A 220 -2.24 21.00 -34.83
CA ALA A 220 -2.29 22.00 -33.78
C ALA A 220 -1.03 22.88 -33.86
N LEU A 221 -1.21 24.19 -33.78
CA LEU A 221 -0.15 25.20 -33.82
C LEU A 221 -0.32 26.16 -32.64
N ARG A 222 0.78 26.58 -32.00
CA ARG A 222 0.85 27.70 -31.05
C ARG A 222 1.49 28.90 -31.75
N PRO A 223 0.73 29.83 -32.37
CA PRO A 223 1.29 30.80 -33.33
C PRO A 223 2.33 31.74 -32.72
N TYR A 224 2.16 32.09 -31.44
CA TYR A 224 3.02 32.98 -30.66
C TYR A 224 3.95 32.21 -29.70
N ALA A 225 4.46 31.04 -30.13
CA ALA A 225 5.25 30.16 -29.27
C ALA A 225 6.53 30.78 -28.68
N ILE A 226 7.06 31.84 -29.29
CA ILE A 226 8.22 32.59 -28.79
C ILE A 226 7.80 33.50 -27.63
N ASP A 227 6.58 34.04 -27.64
CA ASP A 227 6.10 34.99 -26.63
C ASP A 227 5.56 34.26 -25.40
N ASP A 228 4.93 33.09 -25.60
CA ASP A 228 4.27 32.30 -24.55
C ASP A 228 4.59 30.80 -24.63
N PHE A 229 4.54 30.12 -23.48
CA PHE A 229 4.88 28.69 -23.30
C PHE A 229 3.68 27.78 -22.97
N ASN A 230 2.46 28.29 -22.89
CA ASN A 230 1.29 27.54 -22.43
C ASN A 230 -0.03 28.03 -23.09
N HIS A 231 -1.18 27.54 -22.61
CA HIS A 231 -2.49 27.64 -23.26
C HIS A 231 -2.54 26.96 -24.65
N GLY A 232 -1.71 25.92 -24.85
CA GLY A 232 -1.54 25.17 -26.09
C GLY A 232 -2.43 23.93 -26.24
N VAL A 233 -3.41 23.76 -25.35
CA VAL A 233 -4.25 22.56 -25.22
C VAL A 233 -5.12 22.29 -26.45
N VAL A 234 -5.12 21.05 -26.94
CA VAL A 234 -5.99 20.55 -28.00
C VAL A 234 -6.49 19.13 -27.69
N LEU A 235 -7.68 18.77 -28.18
CA LEU A 235 -8.32 17.46 -27.95
C LEU A 235 -8.73 16.82 -29.27
N SER A 236 -8.97 15.50 -29.29
CA SER A 236 -9.53 14.82 -30.48
C SER A 236 -10.98 15.24 -30.77
N ASN A 237 -11.36 15.24 -32.06
CA ASN A 237 -12.70 15.58 -32.56
C ASN A 237 -13.80 14.62 -32.08
N ARG A 238 -13.45 13.34 -31.86
CA ARG A 238 -14.31 12.29 -31.30
C ARG A 238 -13.57 11.51 -30.20
N PRO A 239 -14.28 10.70 -29.39
CA PRO A 239 -13.63 9.77 -28.48
C PRO A 239 -12.74 8.76 -29.21
N LEU A 240 -11.72 8.27 -28.50
CA LEU A 240 -10.96 7.10 -28.91
C LEU A 240 -11.81 5.84 -28.73
N ARG A 241 -11.74 4.96 -29.73
CA ARG A 241 -12.22 3.58 -29.65
C ARG A 241 -11.22 2.77 -28.83
N SER A 242 -11.65 1.64 -28.25
CA SER A 242 -10.70 0.74 -27.58
C SER A 242 -9.64 0.25 -28.57
N ASN A 243 -8.38 0.16 -28.12
CA ASN A 243 -7.22 -0.21 -28.94
C ASN A 243 -6.88 0.76 -30.11
N GLU A 244 -7.58 1.89 -30.26
CA GLU A 244 -7.26 2.92 -31.27
C GLU A 244 -6.15 3.84 -30.76
N VAL A 245 -5.01 3.84 -31.48
CA VAL A 245 -3.86 4.69 -31.15
C VAL A 245 -4.12 6.10 -31.67
N PHE A 246 -4.05 7.09 -30.79
CA PHE A 246 -3.96 8.50 -31.19
C PHE A 246 -2.49 8.92 -31.13
N GLN A 247 -1.86 9.20 -32.28
CA GLN A 247 -0.46 9.58 -32.37
C GLN A 247 -0.29 10.92 -33.08
N VAL A 248 0.59 11.76 -32.55
CA VAL A 248 0.98 13.05 -33.13
C VAL A 248 2.49 13.13 -33.32
N ARG A 249 2.93 13.78 -34.40
CA ARG A 249 4.32 14.17 -34.62
C ARG A 249 4.52 15.62 -34.21
N ILE A 250 5.60 15.94 -33.51
CA ILE A 250 6.03 17.31 -33.23
C ILE A 250 6.67 17.86 -34.51
N ASP A 251 6.04 18.80 -35.21
CA ASP A 251 6.63 19.36 -36.44
C ASP A 251 7.55 20.56 -36.17
N LYS A 252 7.32 21.29 -35.07
CA LYS A 252 8.07 22.51 -34.75
C LYS A 252 8.23 22.69 -33.25
N MET A 253 9.42 23.14 -32.85
CA MET A 253 9.74 23.53 -31.48
C MET A 253 10.38 24.92 -31.43
N VAL A 254 10.46 25.49 -30.23
CA VAL A 254 11.20 26.71 -29.89
C VAL A 254 12.17 26.41 -28.74
N ASP A 255 13.31 27.08 -28.72
CA ASP A 255 14.46 26.86 -27.83
C ASP A 255 14.45 27.70 -26.54
N LYS A 256 13.55 28.70 -26.46
CA LYS A 256 13.45 29.67 -25.36
C LYS A 256 12.96 29.11 -24.02
N TRP A 257 12.25 27.97 -24.02
CA TRP A 257 11.48 27.47 -22.88
C TRP A 257 11.94 26.10 -22.40
N ALA A 258 11.57 25.73 -21.17
CA ALA A 258 11.74 24.38 -20.63
C ALA A 258 10.41 23.59 -20.71
N GLY A 259 10.50 22.26 -20.63
CA GLY A 259 9.39 21.35 -20.95
C GLY A 259 9.22 21.15 -22.46
N SER A 260 8.71 20.00 -22.91
CA SER A 260 8.53 19.73 -24.35
C SER A 260 7.06 19.69 -24.79
N ILE A 261 6.32 18.65 -24.39
CA ILE A 261 4.93 18.40 -24.79
C ILE A 261 4.27 17.50 -23.73
N GLU A 262 2.96 17.63 -23.52
CA GLU A 262 2.19 16.67 -22.72
C GLU A 262 1.18 15.95 -23.62
N ILE A 263 0.90 14.68 -23.34
CA ILE A 263 -0.10 13.87 -24.05
C ILE A 263 -0.93 13.06 -23.06
N GLY A 264 -2.20 12.83 -23.34
CA GLY A 264 -3.09 12.16 -22.40
C GLY A 264 -4.46 11.82 -22.96
N VAL A 265 -5.35 11.42 -22.05
CA VAL A 265 -6.77 11.20 -22.34
C VAL A 265 -7.67 11.85 -21.28
N THR A 266 -8.89 12.21 -21.66
CA THR A 266 -9.89 12.76 -20.74
C THR A 266 -11.30 12.25 -21.00
N THR A 267 -12.12 12.18 -19.95
CA THR A 267 -13.57 11.95 -20.07
C THR A 267 -14.35 13.21 -20.44
N HIS A 268 -13.76 14.41 -20.36
CA HIS A 268 -14.46 15.67 -20.66
C HIS A 268 -14.66 15.85 -22.17
N ASN A 269 -15.86 16.23 -22.58
CA ASN A 269 -16.20 16.46 -23.99
C ASN A 269 -15.58 17.79 -24.50
N PRO A 270 -14.80 17.78 -25.60
CA PRO A 270 -14.10 18.96 -26.13
C PRO A 270 -15.03 20.06 -26.63
N ALA A 271 -16.30 19.76 -26.93
CA ALA A 271 -17.29 20.76 -27.31
C ALA A 271 -17.73 21.66 -26.14
N TYR A 272 -17.52 21.24 -24.90
CA TYR A 272 -18.02 21.92 -23.69
C TYR A 272 -16.96 22.17 -22.62
N LEU A 273 -15.77 21.58 -22.75
CA LEU A 273 -14.64 21.83 -21.86
C LEU A 273 -14.09 23.25 -22.07
N GLN A 274 -14.06 24.05 -21.01
CA GLN A 274 -13.28 25.29 -20.96
C GLN A 274 -11.81 24.91 -20.75
N LEU A 275 -10.99 25.15 -21.77
CA LEU A 275 -9.62 24.61 -21.82
C LEU A 275 -8.68 25.43 -20.90
N PRO A 276 -7.93 24.77 -20.00
CA PRO A 276 -7.04 25.43 -19.04
C PRO A 276 -5.76 25.97 -19.69
N SER A 277 -4.89 26.59 -18.89
CA SER A 277 -3.52 26.95 -19.29
C SER A 277 -2.63 25.73 -19.57
N THR A 278 -2.87 24.63 -18.87
CA THR A 278 -2.33 23.29 -19.17
C THR A 278 -3.28 22.22 -18.64
N MET A 279 -3.34 21.07 -19.30
CA MET A 279 -4.28 19.98 -18.97
C MET A 279 -4.01 19.32 -17.60
N THR A 280 -2.78 19.37 -17.09
CA THR A 280 -2.45 18.94 -15.72
C THR A 280 -3.19 19.75 -14.63
N ASN A 281 -3.71 20.94 -14.94
CA ASN A 281 -4.52 21.73 -14.00
C ASN A 281 -5.97 21.22 -13.83
N LEU A 282 -6.45 20.28 -14.64
CA LEU A 282 -7.79 19.69 -14.45
C LEU A 282 -7.77 18.63 -13.35
N ARG A 283 -8.42 18.94 -12.23
CA ARG A 283 -8.52 18.05 -11.06
C ARG A 283 -9.62 16.98 -11.15
N SER A 284 -9.99 16.55 -12.36
CA SER A 284 -10.98 15.47 -12.57
C SER A 284 -10.91 14.91 -14.00
N GLY A 285 -11.12 13.61 -14.17
CA GLY A 285 -11.33 12.96 -15.47
C GLY A 285 -10.18 13.06 -16.47
N THR A 286 -8.92 13.13 -16.01
CA THR A 286 -7.75 13.34 -16.90
C THR A 286 -6.57 12.46 -16.52
N TRP A 287 -5.94 11.80 -17.50
CA TRP A 287 -4.69 11.08 -17.37
C TRP A 287 -3.68 11.65 -18.37
N MET A 288 -2.58 12.24 -17.88
CA MET A 288 -1.57 12.92 -18.69
C MET A 288 -0.18 12.34 -18.42
N MET A 289 0.60 12.09 -19.47
CA MET A 289 2.04 11.91 -19.38
C MET A 289 2.71 13.28 -19.51
N THR A 290 3.62 13.60 -18.57
CA THR A 290 4.33 14.89 -18.51
C THR A 290 5.75 14.67 -18.02
N GLY A 291 6.75 15.19 -18.74
CA GLY A 291 8.16 14.91 -18.50
C GLY A 291 8.44 13.40 -18.43
N ASN A 292 8.80 12.90 -17.24
CA ASN A 292 9.10 11.49 -16.96
C ASN A 292 7.96 10.72 -16.27
N GLY A 293 6.81 11.37 -15.97
CA GLY A 293 5.78 10.83 -15.08
C GLY A 293 4.38 10.80 -15.67
N VAL A 294 3.46 10.14 -14.95
CA VAL A 294 2.03 10.09 -15.26
C VAL A 294 1.25 10.77 -14.14
N MET A 295 0.41 11.72 -14.51
CA MET A 295 -0.55 12.37 -13.62
C MET A 295 -1.98 11.89 -13.88
N HIS A 296 -2.72 11.62 -12.81
CA HIS A 296 -4.17 11.44 -12.83
C HIS A 296 -4.81 12.57 -12.03
N ASN A 297 -5.75 13.29 -12.64
CA ASN A 297 -6.45 14.44 -12.05
C ASN A 297 -5.51 15.51 -11.48
N GLY A 298 -4.34 15.72 -12.11
CA GLY A 298 -3.35 16.71 -11.68
C GLY A 298 -2.54 16.34 -10.43
N THR A 299 -2.57 15.08 -10.01
CA THR A 299 -1.68 14.48 -9.01
C THR A 299 -0.82 13.42 -9.72
N THR A 300 0.49 13.38 -9.45
CA THR A 300 1.36 12.32 -9.99
C THR A 300 0.99 10.97 -9.39
N ILE A 301 0.90 9.93 -10.23
CA ILE A 301 0.65 8.54 -9.84
C ILE A 301 1.79 7.60 -10.20
N LEU A 302 2.70 8.02 -11.09
CA LEU A 302 3.97 7.36 -11.41
C LEU A 302 5.01 8.45 -11.66
N ASP A 303 6.10 8.47 -10.88
CA ASP A 303 7.17 9.49 -11.01
C ASP A 303 8.22 9.12 -12.07
N GLU A 304 8.47 7.81 -12.30
CA GLU A 304 9.35 7.29 -13.34
C GLU A 304 8.59 6.31 -14.26
N TYR A 305 7.97 6.85 -15.31
CA TYR A 305 7.25 6.11 -16.33
C TYR A 305 7.85 6.38 -17.73
N GLY A 306 8.54 5.38 -18.27
CA GLY A 306 8.96 5.33 -19.67
C GLY A 306 9.95 6.43 -20.09
N HIS A 307 9.81 6.87 -21.35
CA HIS A 307 10.72 7.82 -21.99
C HIS A 307 10.32 9.27 -21.71
N ASN A 308 11.26 10.05 -21.18
CA ASN A 308 11.06 11.47 -20.88
C ASN A 308 10.59 12.28 -22.11
N LEU A 309 9.43 12.92 -22.01
CA LEU A 309 8.88 13.78 -23.08
C LEU A 309 9.72 15.04 -23.28
N ASP A 310 10.37 15.58 -22.24
CA ASP A 310 11.17 16.80 -22.31
C ASP A 310 12.47 16.67 -23.13
N ARG A 311 12.82 15.43 -23.52
CA ARG A 311 13.97 15.13 -24.39
C ARG A 311 13.63 15.04 -25.88
N LEU A 312 12.35 15.10 -26.23
CA LEU A 312 11.86 14.98 -27.61
C LEU A 312 12.21 16.21 -28.46
N LYS A 313 12.23 16.01 -29.78
CA LYS A 313 12.64 16.99 -30.79
C LYS A 313 11.61 17.08 -31.92
N ALA A 314 11.68 18.14 -32.73
CA ALA A 314 10.90 18.22 -33.95
C ALA A 314 11.27 17.05 -34.89
N GLY A 315 10.26 16.28 -35.31
CA GLY A 315 10.37 14.99 -35.98
C GLY A 315 9.93 13.80 -35.12
N ASP A 316 10.08 13.88 -33.79
CA ASP A 316 9.62 12.83 -32.87
C ASP A 316 8.08 12.78 -32.78
N THR A 317 7.57 11.63 -32.34
CA THR A 317 6.15 11.34 -32.22
C THR A 317 5.78 10.84 -30.84
N VAL A 318 4.60 11.21 -30.37
CA VAL A 318 4.01 10.73 -29.11
C VAL A 318 2.59 10.27 -29.36
N GLY A 319 2.17 9.20 -28.68
CA GLY A 319 0.84 8.65 -28.84
C GLY A 319 0.25 8.05 -27.56
N VAL A 320 -1.04 7.76 -27.60
CA VAL A 320 -1.78 7.19 -26.47
C VAL A 320 -2.87 6.23 -26.96
N VAL A 321 -3.09 5.14 -26.22
CA VAL A 321 -4.18 4.17 -26.46
C VAL A 321 -4.83 3.76 -25.14
N ARG A 322 -6.17 3.66 -25.14
CA ARG A 322 -6.93 3.00 -24.08
C ARG A 322 -7.28 1.59 -24.55
N LYS A 323 -6.68 0.56 -23.95
CA LYS A 323 -6.94 -0.84 -24.31
C LYS A 323 -8.32 -1.30 -23.85
N GLU A 324 -8.82 -2.43 -24.35
CA GLU A 324 -10.14 -2.97 -23.99
C GLU A 324 -10.30 -3.25 -22.48
N ASP A 325 -9.26 -3.80 -21.85
CA ASP A 325 -9.15 -4.09 -20.41
C ASP A 325 -9.24 -2.84 -19.50
N GLY A 326 -9.11 -1.63 -20.05
CA GLY A 326 -9.08 -0.38 -19.29
C GLY A 326 -7.70 0.04 -18.83
N SER A 327 -6.64 -0.63 -19.27
CA SER A 327 -5.29 -0.08 -19.18
C SER A 327 -5.08 1.06 -20.19
N LEU A 328 -4.35 2.07 -19.76
CA LEU A 328 -3.86 3.17 -20.59
C LEU A 328 -2.40 2.92 -20.92
N HIS A 329 -2.01 3.10 -22.18
CA HIS A 329 -0.63 2.97 -22.63
C HIS A 329 -0.24 4.19 -23.46
N PHE A 330 0.96 4.72 -23.21
CA PHE A 330 1.57 5.75 -24.06
C PHE A 330 2.58 5.13 -25.04
N PHE A 331 2.83 5.84 -26.12
CA PHE A 331 3.86 5.53 -27.12
C PHE A 331 4.78 6.73 -27.33
N VAL A 332 6.05 6.45 -27.58
CA VAL A 332 7.04 7.44 -28.03
C VAL A 332 7.78 6.83 -29.21
N ASN A 333 7.81 7.51 -30.36
CA ASN A 333 8.38 6.99 -31.61
C ASN A 333 7.90 5.58 -31.99
N GLY A 334 6.60 5.32 -31.80
CA GLY A 334 5.95 4.03 -32.04
C GLY A 334 6.24 2.95 -30.99
N VAL A 335 7.13 3.21 -30.02
CA VAL A 335 7.48 2.25 -28.95
C VAL A 335 6.51 2.41 -27.77
N PRO A 336 5.77 1.36 -27.36
CA PRO A 336 4.89 1.41 -26.19
C PRO A 336 5.69 1.51 -24.89
N GLN A 337 5.22 2.34 -23.95
CA GLN A 337 5.91 2.68 -22.70
C GLN A 337 5.45 1.85 -21.48
N GLY A 338 4.69 0.76 -21.69
CA GLY A 338 4.06 -0.01 -20.60
C GLY A 338 2.74 0.60 -20.09
N PRO A 339 2.05 -0.04 -19.12
CA PRO A 339 0.77 0.44 -18.62
C PRO A 339 0.96 1.66 -17.68
N ALA A 340 0.30 2.77 -18.01
CA ALA A 340 0.38 4.05 -17.31
C ALA A 340 -0.67 4.22 -16.20
N ALA A 341 -1.84 3.63 -16.41
CA ALA A 341 -2.98 3.67 -15.50
C ALA A 341 -3.91 2.49 -15.81
N TRP A 342 -4.70 2.08 -14.81
CA TRP A 342 -5.70 1.02 -14.92
C TRP A 342 -7.11 1.57 -14.71
N ASN A 343 -8.14 0.79 -15.05
CA ASN A 343 -9.56 1.15 -14.92
C ASN A 343 -9.99 2.44 -15.65
N VAL A 344 -9.27 2.86 -16.69
CA VAL A 344 -9.61 4.05 -17.48
C VAL A 344 -10.92 3.82 -18.26
N PRO A 345 -11.92 4.71 -18.15
CA PRO A 345 -13.23 4.51 -18.76
C PRO A 345 -13.19 4.30 -20.29
N PRO A 346 -14.15 3.57 -20.87
CA PRO A 346 -14.38 3.59 -22.31
C PRO A 346 -14.95 4.96 -22.73
N SER A 347 -14.68 5.38 -23.98
CA SER A 347 -15.08 6.70 -24.53
C SER A 347 -14.39 7.90 -23.86
N VAL A 348 -13.05 7.87 -23.83
CA VAL A 348 -12.21 9.05 -23.53
C VAL A 348 -11.75 9.73 -24.82
N TYR A 349 -11.55 11.05 -24.79
CA TYR A 349 -10.94 11.84 -25.87
C TYR A 349 -9.42 11.86 -25.68
N ALA A 350 -8.65 11.90 -26.76
CA ALA A 350 -7.22 12.19 -26.68
C ALA A 350 -6.99 13.68 -26.38
N VAL A 351 -5.85 13.96 -25.78
CA VAL A 351 -5.43 15.27 -25.30
C VAL A 351 -3.96 15.48 -25.68
N VAL A 352 -3.63 16.64 -26.23
CA VAL A 352 -2.25 17.08 -26.41
C VAL A 352 -2.12 18.52 -25.89
N ASP A 353 -1.06 18.81 -25.16
CA ASP A 353 -0.75 20.15 -24.69
C ASP A 353 0.54 20.64 -25.34
N LEU A 354 0.41 21.65 -26.21
CA LEU A 354 1.56 22.36 -26.79
C LEU A 354 2.16 23.31 -25.74
N TYR A 355 2.73 22.72 -24.70
CA TYR A 355 3.45 23.37 -23.60
C TYR A 355 4.92 23.63 -23.97
N GLY A 356 5.62 24.44 -23.17
CA GLY A 356 7.08 24.60 -23.23
C GLY A 356 7.63 24.84 -24.64
N GLN A 357 8.50 23.93 -25.09
CA GLN A 357 9.16 24.00 -26.39
C GLN A 357 8.27 23.61 -27.58
N ALA A 358 7.25 22.74 -27.46
CA ALA A 358 6.45 22.32 -28.61
C ALA A 358 5.58 23.46 -29.16
N ALA A 359 5.82 23.83 -30.41
CA ALA A 359 5.13 24.92 -31.09
C ALA A 359 4.10 24.41 -32.11
N GLN A 360 4.26 23.20 -32.66
CA GLN A 360 3.32 22.60 -33.61
C GLN A 360 3.36 21.07 -33.52
N ALA A 361 2.21 20.41 -33.62
CA ALA A 361 2.11 18.97 -33.80
C ALA A 361 0.95 18.56 -34.74
N THR A 362 1.15 17.50 -35.52
CA THR A 362 0.18 16.96 -36.49
C THR A 362 -0.19 15.51 -36.18
N ILE A 363 -1.49 15.19 -36.23
CA ILE A 363 -2.03 13.82 -36.13
C ILE A 363 -1.55 12.97 -37.30
N MET A 364 -1.04 11.78 -36.98
CA MET A 364 -0.71 10.73 -37.94
C MET A 364 -1.93 9.84 -38.16
N ASP A 365 -2.13 9.38 -39.39
CA ASP A 365 -3.06 8.28 -39.68
C ASP A 365 -2.27 7.01 -39.95
N ASP A 366 -2.80 5.88 -39.51
CA ASP A 366 -2.34 4.58 -39.95
C ASP A 366 -2.72 4.33 -41.42
N MET A 367 -1.77 3.75 -42.16
CA MET A 367 -1.75 3.52 -43.62
C MET A 367 -1.41 4.73 -44.51
N VAL A 368 -0.74 4.39 -45.63
CA VAL A 368 -0.29 5.27 -46.74
C VAL A 368 0.90 6.19 -46.42
N ASP A 369 2.09 5.62 -46.20
CA ASP A 369 3.36 6.22 -46.67
C ASP A 369 4.57 5.24 -46.76
N LEU A 370 4.38 4.03 -47.31
CA LEU A 370 5.48 3.12 -47.73
C LEU A 370 5.14 2.38 -49.04
N PRO A 371 6.11 2.12 -49.94
CA PRO A 371 5.87 1.58 -51.30
C PRO A 371 5.79 0.03 -51.38
N PRO A 372 5.24 -0.55 -52.47
CA PRO A 372 4.75 -1.94 -52.50
C PRO A 372 5.57 -2.97 -53.32
N LEU A 373 5.04 -4.21 -53.34
CA LEU A 373 5.33 -5.40 -54.19
C LEU A 373 6.34 -6.44 -53.66
N PRO A 374 6.22 -7.75 -54.06
CA PRO A 374 5.14 -8.42 -54.80
C PRO A 374 4.45 -9.57 -54.02
N GLU A 375 3.42 -10.17 -54.65
CA GLU A 375 2.70 -11.38 -54.21
C GLU A 375 3.48 -12.69 -54.51
N ASP A 376 3.10 -13.79 -53.85
CA ASP A 376 2.89 -15.08 -54.55
C ASP A 376 1.88 -15.96 -53.79
N SER A 377 1.37 -17.02 -54.44
CA SER A 377 0.13 -17.74 -54.06
C SER A 377 0.21 -19.26 -54.29
N SER A 378 -0.54 -20.07 -53.51
CA SER A 378 -1.17 -21.33 -53.98
C SER A 378 -2.00 -22.06 -52.90
N ASP A 379 -3.11 -22.64 -53.34
CA ASP A 379 -4.21 -23.27 -52.61
C ASP A 379 -3.97 -24.58 -51.80
N GLY A 380 -4.49 -24.62 -50.57
CA GLY A 380 -5.32 -25.70 -49.99
C GLY A 380 -4.80 -27.16 -49.89
N PRO A 381 -5.68 -28.16 -49.68
CA PRO A 381 -6.96 -28.09 -48.93
C PRO A 381 -7.27 -29.31 -48.01
N THR A 382 -8.06 -29.11 -46.94
CA THR A 382 -8.81 -30.15 -46.15
C THR A 382 -7.95 -31.23 -45.39
N ALA A 383 -8.43 -31.94 -44.36
CA ALA A 383 -9.80 -32.19 -43.88
C ALA A 383 -9.89 -32.49 -42.35
N LEU A 384 -11.14 -32.52 -41.84
CA LEU A 384 -11.63 -33.25 -40.64
C LEU A 384 -11.03 -32.93 -39.25
N SER A 385 -11.83 -32.22 -38.43
CA SER A 385 -11.94 -32.47 -36.97
C SER A 385 -12.77 -33.76 -36.73
N PRO A 386 -12.69 -34.43 -35.56
CA PRO A 386 -13.38 -33.93 -34.36
C PRO A 386 -12.71 -34.25 -33.00
N GLY A 387 -13.24 -33.65 -31.91
CA GLY A 387 -13.18 -34.24 -30.57
C GLY A 387 -12.32 -33.52 -29.52
N SER A 388 -12.93 -32.59 -28.78
CA SER A 388 -12.57 -32.37 -27.37
C SER A 388 -13.28 -33.43 -26.51
N PRO A 389 -12.68 -33.88 -25.41
CA PRO A 389 -13.01 -33.23 -24.14
C PRO A 389 -11.82 -32.97 -23.21
N CYS A 390 -12.06 -32.14 -22.19
CA CYS A 390 -11.16 -31.80 -21.09
C CYS A 390 -11.06 -32.98 -20.07
N SER A 391 -10.10 -33.10 -19.13
CA SER A 391 -9.08 -32.21 -18.56
C SER A 391 -7.90 -33.02 -17.94
N ILE A 392 -6.93 -32.32 -17.33
CA ILE A 392 -5.95 -32.75 -16.28
C ILE A 392 -4.47 -32.84 -16.73
N ALA A 393 -3.61 -32.34 -15.84
CA ALA A 393 -2.22 -31.89 -15.97
C ALA A 393 -1.13 -32.95 -16.21
N GLY A 394 0.07 -32.46 -16.57
CA GLY A 394 1.36 -33.18 -16.44
C GLY A 394 2.49 -32.57 -17.28
N ALA A 395 3.49 -31.93 -16.66
CA ALA A 395 4.73 -31.52 -17.33
C ALA A 395 5.91 -31.29 -16.34
N THR A 396 7.00 -32.05 -16.52
CA THR A 396 8.28 -32.06 -15.78
C THR A 396 9.30 -32.74 -16.71
N THR A 397 10.62 -32.47 -16.78
CA THR A 397 11.58 -31.56 -16.10
C THR A 397 12.55 -31.01 -17.20
N THR A 398 13.68 -30.29 -17.03
CA THR A 398 14.83 -30.37 -16.09
C THR A 398 15.70 -29.09 -16.14
N SER A 399 16.73 -28.90 -15.30
CA SER A 399 16.79 -29.03 -13.83
C SER A 399 17.99 -28.23 -13.25
N ASP A 400 18.28 -27.08 -13.85
CA ASP A 400 19.46 -26.24 -13.57
C ASP A 400 19.34 -25.54 -12.20
N LEU A 401 20.35 -25.61 -11.31
CA LEU A 401 20.34 -24.86 -10.05
C LEU A 401 20.61 -23.38 -10.31
N ARG A 402 19.67 -22.54 -9.88
CA ARG A 402 19.63 -21.07 -10.01
C ARG A 402 19.02 -20.49 -8.75
N PHE A 403 19.16 -19.20 -8.50
CA PHE A 403 18.30 -18.47 -7.58
C PHE A 403 16.87 -18.38 -8.16
N HIS A 404 15.87 -18.42 -7.29
CA HIS A 404 14.44 -18.38 -7.61
C HIS A 404 13.95 -16.95 -7.88
N MET A 405 12.96 -16.77 -8.76
CA MET A 405 12.48 -15.43 -9.15
C MET A 405 11.75 -14.66 -8.03
N LEU A 406 11.43 -15.30 -6.91
CA LEU A 406 10.99 -14.64 -5.68
C LEU A 406 12.19 -14.51 -4.72
N HIS A 407 12.38 -13.32 -4.18
CA HIS A 407 13.52 -12.91 -3.35
C HIS A 407 13.16 -11.72 -2.45
N GLY A 408 14.03 -11.35 -1.50
CA GLY A 408 13.89 -10.15 -0.68
C GLY A 408 13.87 -8.85 -1.51
N ASN A 409 13.26 -7.77 -0.99
CA ASN A 409 12.93 -6.58 -1.78
C ASN A 409 14.16 -5.77 -2.22
N ASN A 410 15.29 -5.94 -1.52
CA ASN A 410 16.58 -5.28 -1.80
C ASN A 410 17.52 -6.18 -2.61
N ALA A 411 17.21 -7.47 -2.75
CA ALA A 411 17.88 -8.33 -3.73
C ALA A 411 17.39 -8.01 -5.15
N VAL A 412 18.29 -8.17 -6.11
CA VAL A 412 18.01 -8.19 -7.54
C VAL A 412 18.75 -9.39 -8.12
N ILE A 413 18.00 -10.26 -8.78
CA ILE A 413 18.56 -11.44 -9.46
C ILE A 413 18.91 -11.10 -10.91
N THR A 414 20.04 -11.64 -11.37
CA THR A 414 20.65 -11.41 -12.68
C THR A 414 21.41 -12.67 -13.15
N ASN A 415 22.01 -12.62 -14.34
CA ASN A 415 22.88 -13.66 -14.89
C ASN A 415 22.18 -15.02 -15.06
N GLY A 416 20.99 -15.05 -15.67
CA GLY A 416 20.26 -16.31 -15.88
C GLY A 416 19.61 -16.86 -14.61
N GLY A 417 19.47 -16.04 -13.57
CA GLY A 417 19.19 -16.51 -12.21
C GLY A 417 20.43 -16.97 -11.44
N ARG A 418 21.66 -16.84 -11.97
CA ARG A 418 22.88 -17.33 -11.29
C ARG A 418 23.61 -16.29 -10.45
N THR A 419 23.19 -15.02 -10.45
CA THR A 419 23.80 -13.94 -9.67
C THR A 419 22.74 -13.18 -8.88
N ALA A 420 23.04 -12.86 -7.62
CA ALA A 420 22.21 -12.03 -6.76
C ALA A 420 22.99 -10.80 -6.29
N LEU A 421 22.32 -9.64 -6.23
CA LEU A 421 22.89 -8.32 -5.95
C LEU A 421 22.01 -7.54 -4.98
N ARG A 422 22.57 -6.96 -3.90
CA ARG A 422 21.87 -6.01 -3.01
C ARG A 422 21.92 -4.59 -3.58
N GLN A 423 20.79 -4.06 -4.02
CA GLN A 423 20.73 -2.79 -4.75
C GLN A 423 21.11 -1.59 -3.88
N ASN A 424 20.47 -1.43 -2.72
CA ASN A 424 20.65 -0.28 -1.83
C ASN A 424 21.81 -0.44 -0.84
N SER A 425 22.85 -1.20 -1.21
CA SER A 425 23.93 -1.70 -0.33
C SER A 425 24.72 -0.65 0.48
N ARG A 426 24.57 0.65 0.19
CA ARG A 426 25.15 1.76 0.95
C ARG A 426 24.22 2.37 2.00
N SER A 427 22.91 2.26 1.85
CA SER A 427 21.89 2.74 2.82
C SER A 427 21.32 1.60 3.68
N GLU A 428 21.23 0.39 3.12
CA GLU A 428 20.70 -0.80 3.77
C GLU A 428 21.71 -1.96 3.75
N PHE A 429 21.52 -2.88 4.71
CA PHE A 429 22.42 -4.00 4.99
C PHE A 429 21.72 -5.38 4.99
N ASN A 430 20.47 -5.44 4.55
CA ASN A 430 19.59 -6.61 4.68
C ASN A 430 18.41 -6.52 3.68
N ASP A 431 17.39 -7.37 3.84
CA ASP A 431 16.25 -7.58 2.92
C ASP A 431 16.70 -8.07 1.52
N ALA A 432 17.78 -8.86 1.49
CA ALA A 432 18.46 -9.25 0.26
C ALA A 432 18.71 -10.78 0.18
N ILE A 433 17.71 -11.53 0.61
CA ILE A 433 17.66 -12.99 0.63
C ILE A 433 17.37 -13.55 -0.76
N VAL A 434 18.07 -14.62 -1.15
CA VAL A 434 17.81 -15.41 -2.36
C VAL A 434 17.89 -16.91 -2.08
N ILE A 435 17.07 -17.70 -2.79
CA ILE A 435 16.85 -19.14 -2.53
C ILE A 435 16.99 -19.92 -3.83
N SER A 436 17.37 -21.20 -3.80
CA SER A 436 17.44 -22.02 -5.02
C SER A 436 16.06 -22.25 -5.64
N ASN A 437 16.02 -22.30 -6.97
CA ASN A 437 14.81 -22.54 -7.79
C ASN A 437 14.27 -23.98 -7.71
N ARG A 438 14.96 -24.88 -7.00
CA ARG A 438 14.54 -26.24 -6.67
C ARG A 438 15.28 -26.73 -5.44
N CYS A 439 14.82 -27.82 -4.85
CA CYS A 439 15.56 -28.54 -3.82
C CYS A 439 16.91 -29.06 -4.35
N LEU A 440 17.88 -29.16 -3.44
CA LEU A 440 19.15 -29.86 -3.59
C LEU A 440 18.89 -31.36 -3.59
N ARG A 441 19.63 -32.09 -4.43
CA ARG A 441 19.69 -33.56 -4.40
C ARG A 441 20.75 -34.03 -3.41
N ASP A 442 20.66 -35.28 -2.99
CA ASP A 442 21.65 -35.88 -2.11
C ASP A 442 23.03 -35.94 -2.80
N GLY A 443 24.05 -35.38 -2.14
CA GLY A 443 25.39 -35.18 -2.70
C GLY A 443 25.53 -33.97 -3.65
N GLU A 444 24.50 -33.13 -3.80
CA GLU A 444 24.54 -31.98 -4.69
C GLU A 444 25.07 -30.73 -3.98
N LEU A 445 26.29 -30.32 -4.35
CA LEU A 445 26.93 -29.10 -3.85
C LEU A 445 26.37 -27.85 -4.55
N PHE A 446 25.60 -27.04 -3.81
CA PHE A 446 25.28 -25.67 -4.18
C PHE A 446 26.41 -24.76 -3.71
N GLU A 447 27.27 -24.31 -4.63
CA GLU A 447 28.37 -23.38 -4.34
C GLU A 447 28.10 -22.00 -4.94
N ILE A 448 28.46 -20.95 -4.20
CA ILE A 448 28.51 -19.56 -4.63
C ILE A 448 29.91 -18.98 -4.44
N ALA A 449 30.26 -17.96 -5.23
CA ALA A 449 31.39 -17.07 -5.00
C ALA A 449 30.91 -15.64 -4.64
N ILE A 450 31.56 -15.02 -3.65
CA ILE A 450 31.33 -13.61 -3.30
C ILE A 450 32.01 -12.72 -4.34
N GLN A 451 31.22 -11.96 -5.11
CA GLN A 451 31.70 -11.08 -6.16
C GLN A 451 31.96 -9.64 -5.71
N LYS A 452 31.32 -9.18 -4.62
CA LYS A 452 31.42 -7.79 -4.16
C LYS A 452 31.06 -7.64 -2.68
N MET A 453 31.78 -6.76 -2.00
CA MET A 453 31.52 -6.32 -0.62
C MET A 453 31.57 -4.80 -0.47
N VAL A 454 31.12 -4.31 0.68
CA VAL A 454 31.26 -2.93 1.18
C VAL A 454 31.77 -2.92 2.63
N ASP A 455 32.52 -1.90 2.99
CA ASP A 455 33.24 -1.70 4.25
C ASP A 455 32.43 -0.99 5.36
N ARG A 456 31.16 -0.67 5.09
CA ARG A 456 30.34 0.21 5.94
C ARG A 456 29.63 -0.51 7.11
N TRP A 457 29.51 -1.83 7.05
CA TRP A 457 28.61 -2.62 7.90
C TRP A 457 29.37 -3.71 8.66
N SER A 458 28.80 -4.18 9.77
CA SER A 458 29.29 -5.33 10.55
C SER A 458 28.52 -6.60 10.20
N GLY A 459 29.20 -7.76 10.19
CA GLY A 459 28.68 -9.01 9.63
C GLY A 459 28.93 -9.08 8.12
N SER A 460 29.18 -10.27 7.58
CA SER A 460 29.64 -10.46 6.20
C SER A 460 28.57 -11.04 5.28
N ILE A 461 28.07 -12.24 5.57
CA ILE A 461 27.11 -13.00 4.75
C ILE A 461 26.52 -14.13 5.59
N GLU A 462 25.26 -14.50 5.35
CA GLU A 462 24.68 -15.74 5.90
C GLU A 462 24.35 -16.72 4.76
N ALA A 463 24.51 -18.01 5.00
CA ALA A 463 24.26 -19.06 4.01
C ALA A 463 23.65 -20.29 4.68
N GLY A 464 22.71 -20.98 4.02
CA GLY A 464 22.11 -22.20 4.56
C GLY A 464 21.15 -22.92 3.63
N VAL A 465 20.24 -23.70 4.20
CA VAL A 465 19.21 -24.46 3.48
C VAL A 465 17.85 -24.41 4.19
N THR A 466 16.77 -24.62 3.47
CA THR A 466 15.39 -24.63 4.00
C THR A 466 14.53 -25.72 3.38
N ALA A 467 13.60 -26.35 4.11
CA ALA A 467 12.61 -27.26 3.50
C ALA A 467 11.36 -26.52 2.95
N ILE A 468 11.26 -25.21 3.17
CA ILE A 468 10.13 -24.38 2.74
C ILE A 468 10.22 -24.13 1.22
N ARG A 469 9.10 -24.19 0.51
CA ARG A 469 9.06 -23.93 -0.94
C ARG A 469 9.20 -22.42 -1.22
N PRO A 470 9.98 -22.00 -2.24
CA PRO A 470 10.18 -20.58 -2.56
C PRO A 470 8.91 -19.79 -2.88
N GLU A 471 7.82 -20.45 -3.27
CA GLU A 471 6.50 -19.86 -3.53
C GLU A 471 5.62 -19.76 -2.28
N GLU A 472 5.96 -20.50 -1.22
CA GLU A 472 5.27 -20.51 0.07
C GLU A 472 5.98 -19.61 1.11
N LEU A 473 7.20 -19.15 0.80
CA LEU A 473 8.01 -18.33 1.69
C LEU A 473 7.66 -16.84 1.62
N GLU A 474 7.26 -16.26 2.74
CA GLU A 474 7.25 -14.81 2.93
C GLU A 474 8.66 -14.35 3.38
N PHE A 475 9.41 -13.70 2.48
CA PHE A 475 10.80 -13.31 2.69
C PHE A 475 10.95 -12.33 3.88
N PRO A 476 11.76 -12.66 4.91
CA PRO A 476 12.01 -11.78 6.05
C PRO A 476 13.15 -10.79 5.77
N ASN A 477 13.55 -10.01 6.79
CA ASN A 477 14.65 -9.05 6.65
C ASN A 477 16.02 -9.76 6.60
N THR A 478 16.19 -10.85 7.35
CA THR A 478 17.35 -11.75 7.23
C THR A 478 16.92 -13.21 7.36
N MET A 479 17.59 -14.14 6.67
CA MET A 479 17.09 -15.53 6.60
C MET A 479 17.14 -16.24 7.96
N THR A 480 18.04 -15.88 8.86
CA THR A 480 18.01 -16.37 10.25
C THR A 480 16.76 -15.93 11.03
N ASP A 481 15.86 -15.10 10.47
CA ASP A 481 14.59 -14.70 11.09
C ASP A 481 13.49 -15.79 11.06
N ILE A 482 13.73 -16.92 10.39
CA ILE A 482 12.73 -17.98 10.22
C ILE A 482 12.94 -19.07 11.26
N ASP A 483 11.88 -19.40 12.00
CA ASP A 483 11.83 -20.41 13.07
C ASP A 483 11.01 -21.69 12.74
N TYR A 484 10.94 -22.05 11.45
CA TYR A 484 10.66 -23.43 11.00
C TYR A 484 11.48 -23.80 9.77
N ASP A 485 11.73 -25.09 9.59
CA ASP A 485 12.32 -25.74 8.41
C ASP A 485 13.54 -25.00 7.79
N THR A 486 14.47 -24.49 8.61
CA THR A 486 15.66 -23.74 8.16
C THR A 486 16.94 -24.09 8.93
N TRP A 487 18.08 -24.15 8.22
CA TRP A 487 19.41 -24.40 8.77
C TRP A 487 20.41 -23.42 8.16
N MET A 488 20.91 -22.47 8.96
CA MET A 488 21.76 -21.36 8.53
C MET A 488 23.12 -21.38 9.23
N LEU A 489 24.16 -20.93 8.54
CA LEU A 489 25.44 -20.52 9.11
C LEU A 489 25.53 -18.99 9.07
N SER A 490 25.82 -18.38 10.22
CA SER A 490 26.08 -16.95 10.39
C SER A 490 27.34 -16.77 11.24
N GLY A 491 28.35 -16.07 10.72
CA GLY A 491 29.70 -16.07 11.32
C GLY A 491 30.24 -17.50 11.49
N THR A 492 30.45 -17.92 12.75
CA THR A 492 30.82 -19.31 13.14
C THR A 492 29.67 -20.11 13.76
N ALA A 493 28.45 -19.56 13.79
CA ALA A 493 27.29 -20.16 14.44
C ALA A 493 26.42 -20.93 13.43
N ILE A 494 26.27 -22.24 13.64
CA ILE A 494 25.22 -23.02 13.01
C ILE A 494 23.93 -22.81 13.80
N MET A 495 22.92 -22.35 13.07
CA MET A 495 21.57 -22.09 13.53
C MET A 495 20.61 -23.06 12.84
N GLN A 496 19.61 -23.52 13.57
CA GLN A 496 18.44 -24.18 13.02
C GLN A 496 17.22 -23.40 13.53
N ASP A 497 16.26 -23.10 12.65
CA ASP A 497 14.97 -22.52 13.04
C ASP A 497 15.15 -21.29 13.95
N GLY A 498 15.96 -20.33 13.50
CA GLY A 498 16.32 -19.11 14.24
C GLY A 498 17.22 -19.30 15.49
N ASN A 499 17.43 -20.54 15.94
CA ASN A 499 18.10 -20.89 17.20
C ASN A 499 19.53 -21.40 16.97
N THR A 500 20.49 -20.97 17.78
CA THR A 500 21.90 -21.43 17.65
C THR A 500 22.09 -22.85 18.16
N MET A 501 22.26 -23.81 17.25
CA MET A 501 22.56 -25.21 17.54
C MET A 501 24.01 -25.44 17.95
N ARG A 502 24.95 -24.71 17.35
CA ARG A 502 26.40 -24.89 17.58
C ARG A 502 27.19 -23.63 17.26
N ASN A 503 27.96 -23.16 18.24
CA ASN A 503 28.98 -22.12 18.04
C ASN A 503 30.35 -22.75 17.72
N ASN A 504 31.27 -21.96 17.15
CA ASN A 504 32.61 -22.40 16.75
C ASN A 504 32.57 -23.59 15.75
N TYR A 505 31.77 -23.44 14.69
CA TYR A 505 31.87 -24.29 13.51
C TYR A 505 33.21 -24.10 12.78
N GLY A 506 33.57 -25.02 11.87
CA GLY A 506 34.92 -25.11 11.29
C GLY A 506 35.38 -23.90 10.48
N CYS A 507 34.43 -23.07 10.03
CA CYS A 507 34.69 -21.83 9.31
C CYS A 507 33.93 -20.64 9.91
N ASP A 508 34.41 -19.44 9.59
CA ASP A 508 33.79 -18.16 9.93
C ASP A 508 33.40 -17.41 8.65
N LEU A 509 32.11 -17.20 8.41
CA LEU A 509 31.65 -16.39 7.26
C LEU A 509 32.04 -14.91 7.37
N ASP A 510 32.23 -14.40 8.59
CA ASP A 510 32.66 -13.00 8.82
C ASP A 510 34.13 -12.76 8.44
N SER A 511 34.93 -13.83 8.34
CA SER A 511 36.32 -13.77 7.86
C SER A 511 36.46 -13.74 6.32
N LEU A 512 35.37 -13.99 5.57
CA LEU A 512 35.44 -14.14 4.12
C LEU A 512 35.56 -12.79 3.40
N THR A 513 36.18 -12.83 2.22
CA THR A 513 36.43 -11.64 1.39
C THR A 513 35.96 -11.87 -0.05
N THR A 514 35.96 -10.81 -0.87
CA THR A 514 35.56 -10.91 -2.29
C THR A 514 36.51 -11.87 -3.03
N GLY A 515 35.94 -12.89 -3.67
CA GLY A 515 36.66 -14.03 -4.25
C GLY A 515 36.53 -15.35 -3.46
N SER A 516 36.14 -15.30 -2.18
CA SER A 516 35.81 -16.51 -1.40
C SER A 516 34.60 -17.24 -1.98
N ARG A 517 34.66 -18.58 -1.94
CA ARG A 517 33.54 -19.48 -2.25
C ARG A 517 32.96 -20.11 -1.00
N ILE A 518 31.64 -20.24 -0.98
CA ILE A 518 30.83 -20.92 0.05
C ILE A 518 29.97 -21.96 -0.66
N GLY A 519 30.09 -23.22 -0.28
CA GLY A 519 29.27 -24.32 -0.76
C GLY A 519 28.47 -24.98 0.34
N MET A 520 27.34 -25.58 -0.04
CA MET A 520 26.40 -26.24 0.85
C MET A 520 25.91 -27.53 0.20
N MET A 521 25.89 -28.62 0.95
CA MET A 521 25.53 -29.94 0.44
C MET A 521 24.76 -30.75 1.50
N ARG A 522 23.64 -31.34 1.12
CA ARG A 522 22.94 -32.37 1.89
C ARG A 522 23.52 -33.75 1.53
N THR A 523 23.93 -34.55 2.51
CA THR A 523 24.32 -35.96 2.29
C THR A 523 23.09 -36.87 2.19
N ALA A 524 23.24 -38.08 1.65
CA ALA A 524 22.17 -39.09 1.65
C ALA A 524 21.73 -39.52 3.06
N THR A 525 22.58 -39.34 4.08
CA THR A 525 22.25 -39.54 5.50
C THR A 525 21.48 -38.37 6.12
N GLY A 526 21.29 -37.26 5.39
CA GLY A 526 20.60 -36.06 5.88
C GLY A 526 21.49 -35.13 6.69
N ASP A 527 22.80 -35.14 6.48
CA ASP A 527 23.75 -34.21 7.09
C ASP A 527 23.99 -33.00 6.18
N LEU A 528 24.11 -31.81 6.78
CA LEU A 528 24.52 -30.59 6.08
C LEU A 528 26.02 -30.38 6.24
N HIS A 529 26.72 -30.22 5.12
CA HIS A 529 28.12 -29.83 5.06
C HIS A 529 28.26 -28.46 4.39
N TYR A 530 29.11 -27.60 4.95
CA TYR A 530 29.57 -26.38 4.28
C TYR A 530 30.98 -26.58 3.72
N TYR A 531 31.23 -25.95 2.57
CA TYR A 531 32.51 -25.98 1.88
C TYR A 531 33.04 -24.56 1.75
N ILE A 532 34.27 -24.29 2.16
CA ILE A 532 34.92 -22.98 1.94
C ILE A 532 36.04 -23.16 0.94
N ASN A 533 35.96 -22.46 -0.20
CA ASN A 533 36.90 -22.59 -1.32
C ASN A 533 37.13 -24.05 -1.77
N GLY A 534 36.06 -24.86 -1.78
CA GLY A 534 36.10 -26.29 -2.13
C GLY A 534 36.56 -27.25 -1.02
N VAL A 535 36.90 -26.75 0.18
CA VAL A 535 37.31 -27.57 1.34
C VAL A 535 36.11 -27.81 2.26
N ASP A 536 35.76 -29.08 2.50
CA ASP A 536 34.72 -29.47 3.46
C ASP A 536 35.08 -29.02 4.88
N GLN A 537 34.13 -28.41 5.58
CA GLN A 537 34.25 -27.95 6.96
C GLN A 537 33.64 -28.94 7.97
N GLY A 538 33.13 -30.08 7.47
CA GLY A 538 32.53 -31.17 8.23
C GLY A 538 31.05 -30.94 8.54
N VAL A 539 30.42 -31.93 9.19
CA VAL A 539 29.00 -31.90 9.56
C VAL A 539 28.68 -30.65 10.40
N ALA A 540 27.77 -29.82 9.89
CA ALA A 540 27.17 -28.70 10.60
C ALA A 540 26.02 -29.16 11.49
N CYS A 541 25.07 -29.88 10.91
CA CYS A 541 23.88 -30.46 11.54
C CYS A 541 23.45 -31.74 10.78
N SER A 542 22.63 -32.56 11.42
CA SER A 542 22.17 -33.87 10.95
C SER A 542 20.66 -34.00 11.06
N GLY A 543 20.03 -34.80 10.20
CA GLY A 543 18.59 -35.07 10.20
C GLY A 543 17.74 -34.16 9.32
N LEU A 544 18.33 -33.51 8.30
CA LEU A 544 17.61 -32.61 7.40
C LEU A 544 16.54 -33.36 6.56
N PRO A 545 15.38 -32.75 6.28
CA PRO A 545 14.37 -33.28 5.34
C PRO A 545 14.94 -33.59 3.95
N SER A 546 14.26 -34.46 3.19
CA SER A 546 14.70 -34.91 1.87
C SER A 546 14.52 -33.87 0.74
N GLU A 547 13.64 -32.89 0.92
CA GLU A 547 13.51 -31.74 0.03
C GLU A 547 13.97 -30.49 0.79
N VAL A 548 15.20 -30.02 0.51
CA VAL A 548 15.70 -28.73 1.03
C VAL A 548 16.29 -27.89 -0.11
N PHE A 549 15.97 -26.60 -0.13
CA PHE A 549 16.44 -25.58 -1.05
C PHE A 549 17.66 -24.87 -0.42
N ALA A 550 18.64 -24.47 -1.21
CA ALA A 550 19.74 -23.62 -0.73
C ALA A 550 19.30 -22.17 -0.56
N VAL A 551 19.91 -21.46 0.38
CA VAL A 551 19.58 -20.08 0.73
C VAL A 551 20.84 -19.27 0.97
N ILE A 552 20.88 -18.04 0.47
CA ILE A 552 21.91 -17.05 0.76
C ILE A 552 21.25 -15.75 1.18
N ASP A 553 21.77 -15.12 2.23
CA ASP A 553 21.42 -13.77 2.61
C ASP A 553 22.56 -12.81 2.28
N LEU A 554 22.30 -11.83 1.42
CA LEU A 554 23.23 -10.73 1.15
C LEU A 554 23.17 -9.70 2.30
N TYR A 555 23.51 -10.16 3.50
CA TYR A 555 23.56 -9.37 4.73
C TYR A 555 24.84 -8.50 4.80
N GLY A 556 24.85 -7.49 5.66
CA GLY A 556 26.05 -6.78 6.12
C GLY A 556 26.96 -6.27 5.00
N GLN A 557 28.21 -6.72 5.01
CA GLN A 557 29.23 -6.35 4.03
C GLN A 557 29.01 -6.96 2.65
N CYS A 558 28.41 -8.14 2.50
CA CYS A 558 28.22 -8.77 1.19
C CYS A 558 27.23 -7.96 0.34
N VAL A 559 27.54 -7.79 -0.95
CA VAL A 559 26.69 -7.06 -1.89
C VAL A 559 26.32 -7.90 -3.10
N GLN A 560 27.15 -8.85 -3.51
CA GLN A 560 26.91 -9.62 -4.74
C GLN A 560 27.53 -11.01 -4.63
N VAL A 561 26.77 -12.04 -5.02
CA VAL A 561 27.23 -13.45 -5.11
C VAL A 561 26.82 -14.08 -6.43
N SER A 562 27.50 -15.14 -6.84
CA SER A 562 27.09 -15.95 -8.01
C SER A 562 27.31 -17.43 -7.81
N ILE A 563 26.37 -18.25 -8.28
CA ILE A 563 26.45 -19.72 -8.22
C ILE A 563 27.59 -20.22 -9.12
N THR A 564 28.52 -20.96 -8.54
CA THR A 564 29.73 -21.49 -9.19
C THR A 564 29.64 -22.97 -9.56
N SER A 565 28.85 -23.78 -8.83
CA SER A 565 28.87 -25.24 -9.00
C SER A 565 27.82 -25.81 -9.95
N SER A 566 28.25 -26.86 -10.66
CA SER A 566 27.40 -27.84 -11.32
C SER A 566 27.77 -29.25 -10.82
N SER A 567 26.97 -29.79 -9.89
CA SER A 567 26.94 -31.18 -9.38
C SER A 567 28.23 -31.81 -8.82
N GLY A 568 28.14 -32.40 -7.62
CA GLY A 568 29.26 -33.02 -6.88
C GLY A 568 29.65 -34.46 -7.32
N PRO A 569 30.67 -35.06 -6.66
CA PRO A 569 31.36 -36.27 -7.13
C PRO A 569 31.02 -37.57 -6.38
N LEU A 570 31.53 -38.70 -6.88
CA LEU A 570 31.61 -39.98 -6.17
C LEU A 570 32.96 -40.71 -6.44
N ASP A 571 33.31 -41.55 -5.47
CA ASP A 571 34.54 -42.33 -5.21
C ASP A 571 34.93 -43.39 -6.29
N ASN A 572 36.10 -44.07 -6.32
CA ASN A 572 37.14 -44.26 -5.29
C ASN A 572 38.55 -44.69 -5.86
N SER A 573 39.62 -44.39 -5.09
CA SER A 573 40.86 -45.17 -4.85
C SER A 573 41.88 -45.66 -5.93
N LEU A 574 43.16 -45.35 -5.60
CA LEU A 574 44.40 -46.14 -5.77
C LEU A 574 45.04 -46.38 -7.16
N CYS A 575 46.02 -45.52 -7.52
CA CYS A 575 47.46 -45.87 -7.36
C CYS A 575 48.35 -44.60 -7.31
N THR A 576 49.63 -44.72 -6.91
CA THR A 576 50.45 -43.59 -6.41
C THR A 576 51.62 -43.19 -7.32
N SER A 577 51.86 -41.88 -7.49
CA SER A 577 53.21 -41.28 -7.34
C SER A 577 53.18 -39.73 -7.29
N ASN A 578 53.95 -39.17 -6.35
CA ASN A 578 54.19 -37.74 -6.14
C ASN A 578 55.26 -37.20 -7.15
N VAL A 579 55.54 -35.90 -7.37
CA VAL A 579 55.12 -34.65 -6.70
C VAL A 579 55.33 -33.40 -7.60
N THR A 580 54.78 -32.25 -7.19
CA THR A 580 55.00 -30.85 -7.66
C THR A 580 54.58 -30.40 -9.08
N GLU A 581 53.45 -29.69 -9.11
CA GLU A 581 53.30 -28.32 -9.69
C GLU A 581 53.35 -28.14 -11.22
N ASN A 582 52.54 -28.96 -11.89
CA ASN A 582 51.59 -28.60 -12.97
C ASN A 582 51.68 -27.19 -13.59
N SER A 583 52.19 -27.16 -14.82
CA SER A 583 51.52 -26.45 -15.91
C SER A 583 50.49 -27.39 -16.59
N PHE A 584 49.94 -26.97 -17.76
CA PHE A 584 49.26 -27.76 -18.81
C PHE A 584 47.73 -27.58 -19.01
N PRO A 585 47.19 -27.83 -20.23
CA PRO A 585 46.04 -27.09 -20.75
C PRO A 585 44.82 -27.91 -21.21
N ILE A 586 43.70 -27.19 -21.39
CA ILE A 586 42.62 -27.36 -22.41
C ILE A 586 42.47 -28.76 -23.03
N HIS A 587 41.43 -29.50 -22.61
CA HIS A 587 40.71 -30.46 -23.47
C HIS A 587 39.20 -30.49 -23.16
N TYR A 588 38.43 -31.08 -24.09
CA TYR A 588 37.03 -30.73 -24.37
C TYR A 588 35.98 -31.10 -23.31
N PRO A 589 34.92 -30.28 -23.13
CA PRO A 589 33.68 -30.71 -22.51
C PRO A 589 32.83 -31.52 -23.51
N ALA A 590 32.32 -32.68 -23.10
CA ALA A 590 31.33 -33.43 -23.87
C ALA A 590 29.96 -32.75 -23.78
N GLY A 591 29.29 -32.54 -24.92
CA GLY A 591 27.91 -32.03 -24.98
C GLY A 591 27.64 -30.92 -26.00
N VAL A 592 28.67 -30.22 -26.50
CA VAL A 592 28.49 -29.11 -27.47
C VAL A 592 28.15 -29.65 -28.86
N ALA A 593 26.86 -29.65 -29.20
CA ALA A 593 26.35 -30.14 -30.50
C ALA A 593 26.19 -29.04 -31.56
N HIS A 594 26.12 -27.77 -31.16
CA HIS A 594 26.18 -26.64 -32.09
C HIS A 594 27.63 -26.31 -32.47
N ARG A 595 27.83 -25.82 -33.70
CA ARG A 595 29.12 -25.35 -34.24
C ARG A 595 28.91 -24.09 -35.06
N PHE A 596 29.95 -23.28 -35.26
CA PHE A 596 29.98 -22.23 -36.28
C PHE A 596 30.22 -22.85 -37.67
N HIS A 597 29.64 -22.26 -38.70
CA HIS A 597 29.84 -22.70 -40.08
C HIS A 597 31.24 -22.35 -40.60
N ASN A 598 31.82 -23.19 -41.48
CA ASN A 598 33.12 -22.94 -42.15
C ASN A 598 33.10 -21.77 -43.17
N LYS A 599 32.04 -20.97 -43.17
CA LYS A 599 31.87 -19.73 -43.94
C LYS A 599 31.70 -18.61 -42.94
N HIS A 600 32.75 -17.82 -42.75
CA HIS A 600 32.81 -16.69 -41.84
C HIS A 600 33.51 -15.50 -42.50
N GLY A 601 33.47 -14.35 -41.85
CA GLY A 601 34.17 -13.15 -42.28
C GLY A 601 35.68 -13.32 -42.30
N LYS A 602 36.34 -12.55 -43.18
CA LYS A 602 37.80 -12.54 -43.40
C LYS A 602 38.61 -12.52 -42.10
N ASN A 603 38.16 -11.71 -41.15
CA ASN A 603 38.92 -11.34 -39.97
C ASN A 603 38.61 -12.25 -38.78
N VAL A 604 37.85 -13.34 -38.98
CA VAL A 604 37.58 -14.36 -37.96
C VAL A 604 38.42 -15.61 -38.25
N VAL A 605 38.93 -16.24 -37.20
CA VAL A 605 39.47 -17.60 -37.18
C VAL A 605 38.59 -18.45 -36.29
N LEU A 606 38.19 -19.63 -36.77
CA LEU A 606 37.50 -20.62 -35.94
C LEU A 606 38.52 -21.58 -35.33
N LEU A 607 38.37 -21.85 -34.03
CA LEU A 607 39.20 -22.81 -33.28
C LEU A 607 38.32 -23.92 -32.67
N GLY A 608 38.98 -25.01 -32.25
CA GLY A 608 38.35 -26.14 -31.58
C GLY A 608 37.17 -26.70 -32.35
N GLU A 609 37.39 -27.40 -33.47
CA GLU A 609 36.31 -28.07 -34.23
C GLU A 609 35.16 -27.15 -34.72
N GLY A 610 35.33 -25.82 -34.64
CA GLY A 610 34.33 -24.82 -34.95
C GLY A 610 33.43 -24.40 -33.78
N TRP A 611 33.72 -24.76 -32.52
CA TRP A 611 32.95 -24.23 -31.37
C TRP A 611 33.45 -22.86 -30.86
N GLN A 612 34.67 -22.43 -31.20
CA GLN A 612 35.18 -21.10 -30.84
C GLN A 612 35.40 -20.22 -32.08
N ALA A 613 35.15 -18.90 -31.95
CA ALA A 613 35.39 -17.89 -32.98
C ALA A 613 36.17 -16.71 -32.41
N ILE A 614 37.26 -16.32 -33.08
CA ILE A 614 38.17 -15.25 -32.65
C ILE A 614 38.39 -14.25 -33.80
N ARG A 615 38.18 -12.96 -33.56
CA ARG A 615 38.54 -11.87 -34.47
C ARG A 615 40.04 -11.56 -34.35
N VAL A 616 40.77 -11.64 -35.45
CA VAL A 616 42.24 -11.53 -35.52
C VAL A 616 42.75 -10.25 -36.20
N GLY A 617 41.89 -9.31 -36.59
CA GLY A 617 42.31 -8.00 -37.09
C GLY A 617 41.17 -7.09 -37.56
N GLY A 618 41.33 -5.77 -37.38
CA GLY A 618 40.31 -4.77 -37.74
C GLY A 618 39.01 -4.90 -36.93
N TYR A 619 38.01 -4.07 -37.26
CA TYR A 619 36.65 -4.13 -36.67
C TYR A 619 35.59 -4.69 -37.64
N SER A 620 35.85 -4.62 -38.94
CA SER A 620 34.98 -5.10 -40.02
C SER A 620 35.23 -6.59 -40.34
N HIS A 621 34.29 -7.22 -41.03
CA HIS A 621 34.32 -8.64 -41.43
C HIS A 621 34.44 -9.62 -40.24
N GLY A 622 33.76 -9.32 -39.12
CA GLY A 622 33.69 -10.16 -37.92
C GLY A 622 32.57 -11.21 -37.92
N ILE A 623 31.90 -11.43 -39.06
CA ILE A 623 30.64 -12.19 -39.14
C ILE A 623 30.87 -13.71 -39.01
N VAL A 624 30.06 -14.39 -38.19
CA VAL A 624 29.95 -15.87 -38.11
C VAL A 624 28.49 -16.31 -38.14
N PHE A 625 28.25 -17.57 -38.55
CA PHE A 625 26.92 -18.17 -38.65
C PHE A 625 26.88 -19.53 -37.92
N SER A 626 25.70 -19.99 -37.51
CA SER A 626 25.50 -21.38 -37.06
C SER A 626 25.76 -22.38 -38.20
N ALA A 627 26.30 -23.56 -37.88
CA ALA A 627 26.58 -24.61 -38.86
C ALA A 627 25.33 -25.33 -39.40
N LYS A 628 24.19 -25.16 -38.72
CA LYS A 628 22.86 -25.71 -39.08
C LYS A 628 21.80 -24.62 -38.91
N GLU A 629 20.67 -24.80 -39.57
CA GLU A 629 19.44 -24.06 -39.27
C GLU A 629 19.02 -24.34 -37.82
N LEU A 630 18.45 -23.33 -37.14
CA LEU A 630 17.80 -23.51 -35.85
C LEU A 630 16.39 -24.06 -36.09
N LYS A 631 16.04 -25.12 -35.38
CA LYS A 631 14.64 -25.56 -35.26
C LYS A 631 13.82 -24.52 -34.49
N THR A 632 12.50 -24.66 -34.57
CA THR A 632 11.58 -23.98 -33.65
C THR A 632 11.95 -24.33 -32.20
N ASP A 633 12.00 -23.29 -31.36
CA ASP A 633 12.38 -23.30 -29.94
C ASP A 633 13.83 -23.71 -29.61
N GLU A 634 14.70 -23.91 -30.60
CA GLU A 634 16.13 -24.18 -30.41
C GLU A 634 16.91 -22.88 -30.08
N LEU A 635 17.75 -22.90 -29.05
CA LEU A 635 18.56 -21.77 -28.59
C LEU A 635 20.02 -21.92 -29.04
N PHE A 636 20.51 -20.93 -29.80
CA PHE A 636 21.93 -20.81 -30.13
C PHE A 636 22.58 -19.77 -29.20
N GLU A 637 23.35 -20.21 -28.20
CA GLU A 637 24.01 -19.37 -27.20
C GLU A 637 25.53 -19.44 -27.32
N VAL A 638 26.19 -18.28 -27.18
CA VAL A 638 27.64 -18.13 -27.09
C VAL A 638 28.03 -17.44 -25.78
N ARG A 639 29.20 -17.76 -25.24
CA ARG A 639 29.89 -17.04 -24.16
C ARG A 639 31.00 -16.17 -24.73
N ILE A 640 31.24 -15.00 -24.14
CA ILE A 640 32.35 -14.12 -24.47
C ILE A 640 33.62 -14.60 -23.76
N ASP A 641 34.66 -14.90 -24.54
CA ASP A 641 35.95 -15.37 -24.02
C ASP A 641 36.99 -14.24 -23.92
N VAL A 642 36.97 -13.26 -24.83
CA VAL A 642 37.93 -12.14 -24.83
C VAL A 642 37.26 -10.83 -25.26
N VAL A 643 37.62 -9.76 -24.55
CA VAL A 643 37.22 -8.37 -24.79
C VAL A 643 38.49 -7.51 -24.90
N ASP A 644 38.54 -6.62 -25.88
CA ASP A 644 39.62 -5.67 -26.16
C ASP A 644 39.10 -4.23 -26.00
N GLU A 645 39.52 -3.58 -24.92
CA GLU A 645 39.13 -2.22 -24.53
C GLU A 645 39.66 -1.12 -25.47
N GLN A 646 40.50 -1.43 -26.47
CA GLN A 646 40.94 -0.46 -27.48
C GLN A 646 39.83 -0.11 -28.51
N TRP A 647 38.73 -0.86 -28.54
CA TRP A 647 37.61 -0.63 -29.45
C TRP A 647 36.37 -0.07 -28.74
N SER A 648 35.39 0.39 -29.53
CA SER A 648 34.13 0.97 -29.05
C SER A 648 32.91 0.21 -29.60
N GLY A 649 31.87 0.03 -28.79
CA GLY A 649 30.71 -0.82 -29.10
C GLY A 649 30.95 -2.28 -28.71
N SER A 650 30.02 -3.17 -29.09
CA SER A 650 30.03 -4.59 -28.71
C SER A 650 29.60 -5.51 -29.85
N LEU A 651 29.46 -6.82 -29.60
CA LEU A 651 29.01 -7.78 -30.60
C LEU A 651 27.60 -7.44 -31.11
N HIS A 652 27.27 -7.96 -32.29
CA HIS A 652 25.92 -8.01 -32.81
C HIS A 652 25.46 -9.46 -32.91
N ILE A 653 24.18 -9.76 -32.66
CA ILE A 653 23.62 -11.12 -32.69
C ILE A 653 22.18 -11.13 -33.20
N GLY A 654 21.79 -12.16 -33.94
CA GLY A 654 20.41 -12.34 -34.38
C GLY A 654 20.20 -13.55 -35.30
N LEU A 655 19.17 -13.50 -36.13
CA LEU A 655 18.75 -14.57 -37.03
C LEU A 655 18.77 -14.12 -38.48
N THR A 656 19.09 -15.02 -39.41
CA THR A 656 19.07 -14.73 -40.85
C THR A 656 18.50 -15.87 -41.68
N THR A 657 17.83 -15.53 -42.78
CA THR A 657 17.44 -16.46 -43.87
C THR A 657 18.53 -16.58 -44.95
N LEU A 658 19.76 -16.12 -44.66
CA LEU A 658 20.94 -16.42 -45.46
C LEU A 658 21.54 -17.76 -45.05
N ALA A 659 21.32 -18.78 -45.88
CA ALA A 659 21.94 -20.09 -45.65
C ALA A 659 23.46 -20.01 -45.88
N PRO A 660 24.31 -20.36 -44.89
CA PRO A 660 25.76 -20.37 -45.07
C PRO A 660 26.27 -21.31 -46.18
N PRO A 661 25.60 -22.42 -46.56
CA PRO A 661 25.93 -23.20 -47.76
C PRO A 661 25.83 -22.41 -49.08
N ASP A 662 24.94 -21.41 -49.18
CA ASP A 662 24.78 -20.57 -50.38
C ASP A 662 25.93 -19.57 -50.56
N LEU A 663 26.80 -19.42 -49.55
CA LEU A 663 27.93 -18.49 -49.60
C LEU A 663 29.08 -19.05 -50.48
N PRO A 664 29.56 -18.29 -51.48
CA PRO A 664 30.55 -18.79 -52.43
C PRO A 664 31.85 -19.23 -51.75
N SER A 665 32.38 -20.38 -52.18
CA SER A 665 33.54 -21.00 -51.56
C SER A 665 34.85 -20.38 -52.06
N CYS A 666 35.27 -19.34 -51.33
CA CYS A 666 36.55 -18.62 -51.42
C CYS A 666 36.70 -17.67 -52.64
N PRO A 667 37.43 -16.54 -52.50
CA PRO A 667 37.70 -15.74 -51.31
C PRO A 667 37.08 -14.32 -51.39
N MET A 668 36.55 -13.85 -50.24
CA MET A 668 36.43 -12.42 -49.88
C MET A 668 35.90 -11.44 -50.97
N SER A 669 34.59 -11.47 -51.26
CA SER A 669 33.92 -10.37 -51.99
C SER A 669 32.41 -10.28 -51.75
N GLY A 670 31.70 -11.41 -51.59
CA GLY A 670 30.25 -11.44 -51.42
C GLY A 670 29.71 -11.23 -49.99
N LEU A 671 30.56 -11.38 -48.95
CA LEU A 671 30.15 -11.13 -47.56
C LEU A 671 30.35 -9.66 -47.17
N SER A 672 29.30 -9.06 -46.63
CA SER A 672 29.26 -7.69 -46.11
C SER A 672 30.41 -7.39 -45.13
N PRO A 673 30.99 -6.16 -45.12
CA PRO A 673 31.99 -5.76 -44.14
C PRO A 673 31.44 -5.56 -42.72
N SER A 674 30.12 -5.53 -42.54
CA SER A 674 29.47 -5.65 -41.21
C SER A 674 28.06 -6.22 -41.32
N LEU A 675 27.59 -6.87 -40.27
CA LEU A 675 26.28 -7.53 -40.23
C LEU A 675 25.08 -6.57 -40.38
N PRO A 676 25.08 -5.32 -39.85
CA PRO A 676 24.03 -4.33 -40.14
C PRO A 676 23.91 -3.94 -41.62
N GLN A 677 24.93 -4.23 -42.46
CA GLN A 677 24.92 -3.98 -43.90
C GLN A 677 24.53 -5.23 -44.73
N LEU A 678 24.26 -6.37 -44.09
CA LEU A 678 23.82 -7.60 -44.75
C LEU A 678 22.35 -7.50 -45.21
N ARG A 679 22.14 -7.06 -46.45
CA ARG A 679 20.79 -6.82 -47.04
C ARG A 679 20.33 -7.88 -48.06
N THR A 680 21.12 -8.94 -48.30
CA THR A 680 20.85 -9.94 -49.36
C THR A 680 19.72 -10.91 -49.04
N LYS A 681 19.44 -11.13 -47.75
CA LYS A 681 18.37 -12.01 -47.22
C LYS A 681 17.84 -11.41 -45.92
N VAL A 682 16.65 -11.85 -45.48
CA VAL A 682 16.00 -11.29 -44.29
C VAL A 682 16.82 -11.61 -43.05
N THR A 683 17.33 -10.57 -42.39
CA THR A 683 18.20 -10.66 -41.22
C THR A 683 17.66 -9.78 -40.11
N TRP A 684 17.34 -10.37 -38.97
CA TRP A 684 16.99 -9.70 -37.72
C TRP A 684 18.23 -9.65 -36.83
N LEU A 685 18.49 -8.53 -36.17
CA LEU A 685 19.78 -8.24 -35.52
C LEU A 685 19.62 -7.33 -34.31
N LEU A 686 20.10 -7.74 -33.13
CA LEU A 686 20.36 -6.84 -32.01
C LEU A 686 21.77 -6.22 -32.14
N SER A 687 21.84 -4.90 -31.96
CA SER A 687 23.06 -4.11 -31.97
C SER A 687 22.95 -3.04 -30.88
N GLY A 688 23.85 -3.05 -29.88
CA GLY A 688 23.67 -2.27 -28.65
C GLY A 688 22.38 -2.70 -27.94
N ASN A 689 21.39 -1.81 -27.89
CA ASN A 689 20.02 -2.10 -27.41
C ASN A 689 18.95 -2.00 -28.52
N GLU A 690 19.37 -1.95 -29.79
CA GLU A 690 18.52 -1.73 -30.97
C GLU A 690 18.32 -3.02 -31.79
N VAL A 691 17.07 -3.45 -31.94
CA VAL A 691 16.71 -4.53 -32.87
C VAL A 691 16.43 -3.95 -34.25
N ARG A 692 17.11 -4.47 -35.27
CA ARG A 692 16.98 -4.10 -36.69
C ARG A 692 16.56 -5.31 -37.53
N ARG A 693 15.84 -5.06 -38.64
CA ARG A 693 15.52 -6.02 -39.70
C ARG A 693 16.03 -5.46 -41.03
N ASN A 694 16.96 -6.14 -41.69
CA ASN A 694 17.64 -5.68 -42.92
C ASN A 694 18.31 -4.29 -42.78
N GLY A 695 18.74 -3.95 -41.56
CA GLY A 695 19.28 -2.63 -41.21
C GLY A 695 18.23 -1.56 -40.89
N VAL A 696 16.95 -1.79 -41.17
CA VAL A 696 15.83 -0.93 -40.73
C VAL A 696 15.56 -1.18 -39.25
N LEU A 697 15.42 -0.12 -38.46
CA LEU A 697 15.11 -0.20 -37.04
C LEU A 697 13.72 -0.82 -36.81
N GLN A 698 13.59 -1.68 -35.80
CA GLN A 698 12.32 -2.31 -35.40
C GLN A 698 11.97 -2.03 -33.93
N ARG A 699 12.98 -1.95 -33.05
CA ARG A 699 12.83 -1.57 -31.64
C ARG A 699 14.12 -0.94 -31.12
N GLN A 700 14.04 0.11 -30.32
CA GLN A 700 15.14 0.62 -29.49
C GLN A 700 14.86 0.30 -28.02
N ASN A 701 15.88 0.33 -27.17
CA ASN A 701 15.77 0.02 -25.74
C ASN A 701 15.10 -1.34 -25.48
N TYR A 702 15.38 -2.33 -26.34
CA TYR A 702 14.73 -3.64 -26.28
C TYR A 702 15.04 -4.41 -24.97
N GLY A 703 16.24 -4.20 -24.41
CA GLY A 703 16.68 -4.77 -23.15
C GLY A 703 18.03 -4.16 -22.74
N CYS A 704 18.78 -4.88 -21.90
CA CYS A 704 20.15 -4.52 -21.55
C CYS A 704 21.02 -4.34 -22.81
N SER A 705 21.72 -3.21 -22.95
CA SER A 705 22.61 -3.01 -24.11
C SER A 705 23.76 -4.00 -24.09
N LEU A 706 24.03 -4.61 -25.25
CA LEU A 706 25.20 -5.44 -25.50
C LEU A 706 26.53 -4.68 -25.21
N ASP A 707 26.52 -3.35 -25.23
CA ASP A 707 27.66 -2.49 -24.86
C ASP A 707 28.12 -2.63 -23.40
N ARG A 708 27.32 -3.27 -22.54
CA ARG A 708 27.64 -3.55 -21.13
C ARG A 708 28.29 -4.91 -20.89
N LEU A 709 28.44 -5.74 -21.94
CA LEU A 709 28.92 -7.11 -21.82
C LEU A 709 30.43 -7.18 -21.59
N THR A 710 30.85 -8.18 -20.82
CA THR A 710 32.24 -8.43 -20.41
C THR A 710 32.63 -9.90 -20.64
N VAL A 711 33.90 -10.24 -20.40
CA VAL A 711 34.36 -11.64 -20.46
C VAL A 711 33.57 -12.50 -19.48
N GLY A 712 33.05 -13.63 -19.95
CA GLY A 712 32.23 -14.55 -19.18
C GLY A 712 30.71 -14.40 -19.40
N ASN A 713 30.23 -13.23 -19.83
CA ASN A 713 28.81 -13.08 -20.16
C ASN A 713 28.43 -13.94 -21.38
N ARG A 714 27.18 -14.40 -21.42
CA ARG A 714 26.59 -15.16 -22.52
C ARG A 714 25.55 -14.34 -23.27
N VAL A 715 25.46 -14.58 -24.57
CA VAL A 715 24.43 -14.01 -25.43
C VAL A 715 23.93 -15.09 -26.37
N GLY A 716 22.62 -15.26 -26.45
CA GLY A 716 21.99 -16.26 -27.29
C GLY A 716 20.82 -15.72 -28.09
N VAL A 717 20.39 -16.49 -29.08
CA VAL A 717 19.24 -16.18 -29.92
C VAL A 717 18.43 -17.44 -30.20
N LYS A 718 17.10 -17.28 -30.15
CA LYS A 718 16.11 -18.34 -30.29
C LYS A 718 15.01 -17.89 -31.26
N ARG A 719 14.49 -18.81 -32.08
CA ARG A 719 13.22 -18.61 -32.79
C ARG A 719 12.12 -19.39 -32.08
N CYS A 720 11.16 -18.71 -31.46
CA CYS A 720 10.07 -19.33 -30.72
C CYS A 720 8.96 -19.87 -31.66
N SER A 721 8.06 -20.69 -31.12
CA SER A 721 6.94 -21.32 -31.84
C SER A 721 5.83 -20.37 -32.29
N ASP A 722 5.80 -19.16 -31.75
CA ASP A 722 4.92 -18.05 -32.15
C ASP A 722 5.49 -17.20 -33.30
N ASP A 723 6.50 -17.71 -34.02
CA ASP A 723 7.25 -17.01 -35.07
C ASP A 723 7.90 -15.69 -34.59
N THR A 724 8.38 -15.64 -33.34
CA THR A 724 9.19 -14.53 -32.82
C THR A 724 10.68 -14.87 -32.68
N MET A 725 11.53 -13.84 -32.65
CA MET A 725 12.94 -13.93 -32.26
C MET A 725 13.08 -13.45 -30.82
N HIS A 726 13.67 -14.26 -29.96
CA HIS A 726 14.04 -13.89 -28.59
C HIS A 726 15.57 -13.84 -28.47
N ILE A 727 16.09 -12.84 -27.76
CA ILE A 727 17.50 -12.76 -27.38
C ILE A 727 17.62 -13.15 -25.92
N PHE A 728 18.62 -13.97 -25.63
CA PHE A 728 18.98 -14.37 -24.29
C PHE A 728 20.25 -13.65 -23.87
N ILE A 729 20.27 -13.06 -22.67
CA ILE A 729 21.49 -12.51 -22.07
C ILE A 729 21.73 -13.27 -20.77
N ASP A 730 22.89 -13.89 -20.65
CA ASP A 730 23.27 -14.77 -19.54
C ASP A 730 22.31 -15.94 -19.23
N GLY A 731 21.38 -16.25 -20.14
CA GLY A 731 20.33 -17.25 -19.96
C GLY A 731 18.99 -16.71 -19.43
N GLU A 732 18.82 -15.39 -19.32
CA GLU A 732 17.54 -14.69 -19.17
C GLU A 732 16.96 -14.33 -20.54
N ASP A 733 15.66 -14.54 -20.72
CA ASP A 733 14.93 -14.18 -21.93
C ASP A 733 14.58 -12.68 -21.91
N MET A 734 15.10 -11.90 -22.87
CA MET A 734 14.78 -10.47 -23.01
C MET A 734 13.44 -10.23 -23.73
N GLY A 735 12.67 -11.29 -24.00
CA GLY A 735 11.35 -11.26 -24.64
C GLY A 735 11.41 -11.13 -26.17
N PRO A 736 10.26 -10.97 -26.85
CA PRO A 736 10.19 -10.97 -28.32
C PRO A 736 10.86 -9.71 -28.91
N ALA A 737 12.08 -9.87 -29.41
CA ALA A 737 12.88 -8.85 -30.11
C ALA A 737 12.25 -8.45 -31.44
N ALA A 738 11.77 -9.44 -32.19
CA ALA A 738 11.10 -9.26 -33.47
C ALA A 738 10.01 -10.33 -33.68
N THR A 739 9.03 -10.02 -34.52
CA THR A 739 7.89 -10.89 -34.85
C THR A 739 7.89 -11.25 -36.35
N ALA A 740 7.10 -12.25 -36.73
CA ALA A 740 7.02 -12.78 -38.10
C ALA A 740 8.39 -13.22 -38.64
N VAL A 741 9.08 -14.02 -37.84
CA VAL A 741 10.42 -14.56 -38.08
C VAL A 741 10.31 -15.89 -38.81
N ALA A 742 10.88 -15.91 -40.01
CA ALA A 742 10.75 -17.04 -40.93
C ALA A 742 11.25 -18.36 -40.33
N LYS A 743 10.64 -19.46 -40.76
CA LYS A 743 11.19 -20.82 -40.60
C LYS A 743 12.50 -20.93 -41.40
N ASN A 744 13.34 -21.91 -41.04
CA ASN A 744 14.63 -22.17 -41.69
C ASN A 744 15.60 -20.97 -41.59
N VAL A 745 15.93 -20.60 -40.35
CA VAL A 745 16.83 -19.48 -40.02
C VAL A 745 18.10 -19.97 -39.35
N TYR A 746 19.21 -19.32 -39.66
CA TYR A 746 20.51 -19.53 -39.03
C TYR A 746 20.77 -18.43 -38.00
N ALA A 747 21.44 -18.75 -36.89
CA ALA A 747 21.96 -17.73 -35.99
C ALA A 747 23.16 -17.06 -36.65
N VAL A 748 23.27 -15.74 -36.49
CA VAL A 748 24.33 -14.94 -37.08
C VAL A 748 24.84 -13.92 -36.07
N LEU A 749 26.16 -13.80 -35.96
CA LEU A 749 26.83 -12.87 -35.05
C LEU A 749 27.87 -12.05 -35.82
N ASP A 750 28.18 -10.85 -35.32
CA ASP A 750 29.30 -10.01 -35.76
C ASP A 750 30.17 -9.74 -34.53
N LEU A 751 31.44 -10.16 -34.57
CA LEU A 751 32.41 -9.88 -33.51
C LEU A 751 32.88 -8.43 -33.60
N TYR A 752 31.95 -7.49 -33.45
CA TYR A 752 32.17 -6.05 -33.57
C TYR A 752 32.59 -5.40 -32.22
N GLY A 753 33.12 -4.18 -32.32
CA GLY A 753 33.47 -3.35 -31.17
C GLY A 753 34.53 -4.00 -30.28
N LYS A 754 34.30 -4.02 -28.96
CA LYS A 754 35.22 -4.58 -27.98
C LYS A 754 35.34 -6.09 -28.01
N ILE A 755 34.33 -6.83 -28.46
CA ILE A 755 34.35 -8.30 -28.34
C ILE A 755 35.23 -8.91 -29.42
N THR A 756 36.22 -9.69 -29.00
CA THR A 756 37.25 -10.29 -29.87
C THR A 756 37.20 -11.81 -29.90
N ALA A 757 36.68 -12.50 -28.88
CA ALA A 757 36.49 -13.95 -28.93
C ALA A 757 35.20 -14.40 -28.25
N VAL A 758 34.56 -15.44 -28.82
CA VAL A 758 33.38 -16.12 -28.26
C VAL A 758 33.45 -17.64 -28.46
N CYS A 759 32.81 -18.40 -27.59
CA CYS A 759 32.61 -19.84 -27.73
C CYS A 759 31.13 -20.24 -27.64
N ILE A 760 30.71 -21.24 -28.42
CA ILE A 760 29.37 -21.82 -28.37
C ILE A 760 29.21 -22.63 -27.07
N VAL A 761 28.07 -22.47 -26.41
CA VAL A 761 27.74 -23.16 -25.14
C VAL A 761 26.43 -23.95 -25.20
N SER A 762 25.72 -23.98 -26.33
CA SER A 762 24.44 -24.69 -26.48
C SER A 762 24.49 -25.92 -27.40
N SER A 763 23.42 -26.73 -27.38
CA SER A 763 23.30 -28.00 -28.09
C SER A 763 21.90 -28.24 -28.66
N SER A 764 21.82 -29.08 -29.69
CA SER A 764 20.57 -29.46 -30.38
C SER A 764 20.03 -30.78 -29.82
N LEU A 765 18.96 -30.75 -29.02
CA LEU A 765 18.33 -31.95 -28.47
C LEU A 765 17.23 -32.53 -29.38
N THR A 766 17.05 -33.84 -29.30
CA THR A 766 15.90 -34.64 -29.77
C THR A 766 15.88 -35.93 -28.95
N GLU A 767 14.79 -36.19 -28.24
CA GLU A 767 14.58 -37.44 -27.48
C GLU A 767 13.75 -38.45 -28.29
N ASP A 768 13.95 -39.74 -28.00
CA ASP A 768 13.24 -40.86 -28.64
C ASP A 768 13.26 -42.09 -27.70
N ALA A 769 12.34 -43.03 -27.92
CA ALA A 769 12.17 -44.34 -27.25
C ALA A 769 11.54 -44.43 -25.83
N GLU A 770 10.77 -45.51 -25.64
CA GLU A 770 10.06 -45.93 -24.42
C GLU A 770 10.79 -47.07 -23.68
N SER A 771 10.31 -47.40 -22.46
CA SER A 771 10.28 -48.75 -21.85
C SER A 771 11.59 -49.38 -21.33
N VAL A 772 11.59 -49.78 -20.05
CA VAL A 772 11.64 -51.18 -19.57
C VAL A 772 11.54 -51.24 -18.02
N LYS A 773 11.16 -52.40 -17.47
CA LYS A 773 10.84 -52.64 -16.04
C LYS A 773 12.07 -52.92 -15.16
N ALA A 774 11.91 -52.72 -13.86
CA ALA A 774 12.76 -53.32 -12.80
C ALA A 774 12.57 -54.85 -12.68
N PRO A 775 13.44 -55.54 -11.91
CA PRO A 775 12.91 -56.18 -10.69
C PRO A 775 13.83 -56.09 -9.44
N SER A 776 13.28 -56.57 -8.32
CA SER A 776 13.75 -56.51 -6.92
C SER A 776 14.51 -57.76 -6.43
N LEU A 777 15.01 -57.72 -5.17
CA LEU A 777 15.23 -58.76 -4.13
C LEU A 777 16.17 -58.14 -3.05
N SER A 778 16.27 -58.48 -1.76
CA SER A 778 15.55 -59.35 -0.78
C SER A 778 16.23 -59.16 0.60
N SER A 779 15.62 -59.31 1.79
CA SER A 779 14.23 -59.48 2.26
C SER A 779 14.21 -59.37 3.82
N ASP A 780 13.21 -59.96 4.48
CA ASP A 780 13.16 -60.37 5.91
C ASP A 780 12.90 -59.29 7.01
N SER A 781 12.01 -59.50 8.00
CA SER A 781 10.85 -60.44 8.09
C SER A 781 9.97 -60.17 9.33
N CYS A 782 8.64 -60.29 9.16
CA CYS A 782 7.63 -60.74 10.15
C CYS A 782 7.43 -59.96 11.49
N SER A 783 6.24 -59.93 12.12
CA SER A 783 4.93 -60.53 11.78
C SER A 783 3.75 -59.75 12.42
N GLU A 784 2.74 -59.46 11.60
CA GLU A 784 1.29 -59.74 11.79
C GLU A 784 0.48 -59.11 12.95
N GLY A 785 -0.75 -58.70 12.65
CA GLY A 785 -1.69 -58.14 13.62
C GLY A 785 -2.84 -57.29 13.03
N GLU A 786 -3.72 -57.90 12.22
CA GLU A 786 -5.08 -57.38 11.93
C GLU A 786 -5.97 -57.61 13.19
N GLU A 787 -7.14 -57.00 13.44
CA GLU A 787 -8.07 -56.21 12.61
C GLU A 787 -8.92 -55.24 13.51
N ASP A 788 -9.81 -54.48 12.86
CA ASP A 788 -10.75 -53.40 13.27
C ASP A 788 -11.50 -53.43 14.64
N SER A 789 -12.13 -52.26 14.94
CA SER A 789 -13.33 -52.01 15.76
C SER A 789 -13.24 -51.56 17.24
N SER A 790 -13.95 -50.46 17.51
CA SER A 790 -14.38 -49.94 18.84
C SER A 790 -15.83 -50.42 19.17
N PRO A 791 -16.44 -50.22 20.37
CA PRO A 791 -16.13 -49.32 21.50
C PRO A 791 -16.13 -50.04 22.89
N VAL A 792 -16.02 -49.38 24.08
CA VAL A 792 -17.11 -48.74 24.87
C VAL A 792 -16.57 -48.05 26.15
N ARG A 793 -17.08 -46.83 26.43
CA ARG A 793 -17.26 -46.07 27.71
C ARG A 793 -16.37 -46.26 28.97
N GLU A 794 -15.82 -45.12 29.39
CA GLU A 794 -16.05 -44.42 30.70
C GLU A 794 -16.04 -45.20 32.03
N VAL A 795 -15.04 -44.90 32.88
CA VAL A 795 -15.22 -44.68 34.33
C VAL A 795 -14.35 -43.47 34.72
N GLU A 796 -14.85 -42.61 35.61
CA GLU A 796 -14.23 -41.33 36.01
C GLU A 796 -13.17 -41.49 37.12
N SER A 797 -12.31 -40.48 37.29
CA SER A 797 -11.62 -40.21 38.55
C SER A 797 -11.44 -38.70 38.75
N GLU A 798 -11.66 -38.24 39.99
CA GLU A 798 -11.87 -36.83 40.37
C GLU A 798 -10.61 -35.92 40.22
N PRO A 799 -10.81 -34.60 40.03
CA PRO A 799 -9.72 -33.65 39.86
C PRO A 799 -9.05 -33.25 41.18
N CYS A 800 -7.72 -33.34 41.24
CA CYS A 800 -6.92 -32.73 42.29
C CYS A 800 -6.90 -31.19 42.16
N PRO A 801 -6.74 -30.43 43.27
CA PRO A 801 -6.96 -28.98 43.28
C PRO A 801 -5.92 -28.21 42.45
N LEU A 802 -6.41 -27.29 41.63
CA LEU A 802 -5.59 -26.38 40.82
C LEU A 802 -4.77 -25.43 41.71
N VAL A 803 -3.47 -25.69 41.80
CA VAL A 803 -2.49 -24.65 42.11
C VAL A 803 -2.57 -23.58 41.00
N PRO A 804 -2.55 -22.28 41.29
CA PRO A 804 -2.50 -21.25 40.25
C PRO A 804 -1.21 -21.38 39.44
N THR A 805 -1.31 -22.00 38.26
CA THR A 805 -0.21 -22.07 37.30
C THR A 805 0.03 -20.66 36.78
N VAL A 806 1.07 -20.00 37.31
CA VAL A 806 1.50 -18.68 36.86
C VAL A 806 1.81 -18.78 35.37
N MET A 807 1.07 -18.04 34.54
CA MET A 807 1.28 -18.11 33.09
C MET A 807 2.57 -17.38 32.74
N THR A 808 3.55 -18.13 32.25
CA THR A 808 4.85 -17.64 31.80
C THR A 808 4.77 -17.24 30.33
N PHE A 809 5.66 -16.35 29.90
CA PHE A 809 5.93 -16.18 28.48
C PHE A 809 6.63 -17.43 27.93
N LEU A 810 6.39 -17.74 26.65
CA LEU A 810 7.03 -18.84 25.94
C LEU A 810 8.49 -18.48 25.61
N GLU A 811 9.40 -19.44 25.70
CA GLU A 811 10.81 -19.24 25.35
C GLU A 811 11.02 -19.02 23.84
N ASN A 812 10.13 -19.54 22.98
CA ASN A 812 10.01 -19.00 21.63
C ASN A 812 9.28 -17.65 21.66
N HIS A 813 10.02 -16.60 21.32
CA HIS A 813 9.57 -15.23 21.16
C HIS A 813 10.42 -14.54 20.08
N GLY A 814 9.96 -13.41 19.55
CA GLY A 814 10.72 -12.68 18.53
C GLY A 814 12.09 -12.22 19.04
N LYS A 815 13.11 -12.22 18.16
CA LYS A 815 14.53 -11.94 18.48
C LYS A 815 14.80 -10.64 19.24
N ASN A 816 13.90 -9.65 19.13
CA ASN A 816 14.06 -8.36 19.82
C ASN A 816 13.43 -8.31 21.21
N ILE A 817 12.94 -9.44 21.72
CA ILE A 817 12.57 -9.64 23.12
C ILE A 817 13.71 -10.37 23.85
N GLN A 818 13.96 -9.98 25.10
CA GLN A 818 14.75 -10.71 26.08
C GLN A 818 13.86 -11.02 27.28
N LEU A 819 13.63 -12.30 27.54
CA LEU A 819 12.99 -12.77 28.76
C LEU A 819 13.93 -12.75 29.96
N THR A 820 13.35 -12.47 31.11
CA THR A 820 14.00 -12.37 32.42
C THR A 820 13.03 -12.86 33.50
N ASN A 821 13.50 -12.99 34.75
CA ASN A 821 12.67 -13.38 35.89
C ASN A 821 11.86 -14.68 35.64
N GLN A 822 12.53 -15.76 35.24
CA GLN A 822 11.91 -17.06 34.94
C GLN A 822 10.75 -16.96 33.92
N SER A 823 10.97 -16.19 32.85
CA SER A 823 10.00 -15.94 31.78
C SER A 823 8.71 -15.24 32.24
N LEU A 824 8.75 -14.50 33.36
CA LEU A 824 7.66 -13.63 33.83
C LEU A 824 7.81 -12.17 33.41
N SER A 825 9.00 -11.75 32.95
CA SER A 825 9.28 -10.36 32.56
C SER A 825 9.97 -10.31 31.20
N ALA A 826 9.40 -9.55 30.27
CA ALA A 826 9.89 -9.41 28.90
C ALA A 826 10.36 -7.98 28.61
N SER A 827 11.52 -7.83 27.98
CA SER A 827 12.11 -6.53 27.66
C SER A 827 12.55 -6.44 26.19
N ARG A 828 12.47 -5.24 25.59
CA ARG A 828 12.72 -5.04 24.16
C ARG A 828 14.11 -4.48 23.90
N VAL A 829 15.00 -5.26 23.27
CA VAL A 829 16.45 -5.00 23.29
C VAL A 829 17.00 -4.04 22.23
N SER A 830 16.48 -4.02 20.99
CA SER A 830 16.99 -3.08 19.96
C SER A 830 15.91 -2.44 19.07
N SER A 831 15.03 -3.24 18.46
CA SER A 831 14.02 -2.78 17.49
C SER A 831 12.59 -3.00 18.01
N TYR A 832 11.59 -2.45 17.30
CA TYR A 832 10.19 -2.86 17.45
C TYR A 832 9.83 -4.02 16.52
N ASN A 833 10.58 -4.20 15.42
CA ASN A 833 10.48 -5.38 14.58
C ASN A 833 10.90 -6.61 15.40
N GLN A 834 10.13 -7.70 15.32
CA GLN A 834 10.30 -8.92 16.14
C GLN A 834 10.21 -8.66 17.65
N GLY A 835 9.52 -7.60 18.07
CA GLY A 835 9.16 -7.36 19.47
C GLY A 835 7.91 -8.15 19.92
N LEU A 836 7.77 -9.40 19.47
CA LEU A 836 6.59 -10.25 19.71
C LEU A 836 6.88 -11.29 20.80
N LEU A 837 5.86 -11.63 21.59
CA LEU A 837 5.90 -12.63 22.65
C LEU A 837 4.49 -13.17 22.91
N VAL A 838 4.40 -14.39 23.46
CA VAL A 838 3.16 -15.12 23.74
C VAL A 838 3.27 -15.88 25.06
N THR A 839 2.15 -16.36 25.61
CA THR A 839 2.16 -17.21 26.81
C THR A 839 2.49 -18.66 26.46
N ALA A 840 3.24 -19.33 27.32
CA ALA A 840 3.58 -20.75 27.17
C ALA A 840 2.37 -21.66 27.40
N GLN A 841 1.42 -21.21 28.23
CA GLN A 841 0.17 -21.89 28.49
C GLN A 841 -0.96 -21.26 27.64
N PRO A 842 -1.83 -22.05 26.98
CA PRO A 842 -3.02 -21.51 26.30
C PRO A 842 -3.98 -20.86 27.30
N LEU A 843 -4.46 -19.66 27.01
CA LEU A 843 -5.41 -18.92 27.86
C LEU A 843 -6.75 -19.67 27.99
N PRO A 844 -7.12 -20.18 29.19
CA PRO A 844 -8.38 -20.87 29.38
C PRO A 844 -9.57 -19.91 29.33
N ARG A 845 -10.74 -20.39 28.91
CA ARG A 845 -11.97 -19.58 28.97
C ARG A 845 -12.30 -19.17 30.40
N GLN A 846 -12.81 -17.96 30.57
CA GLN A 846 -13.08 -17.30 31.85
C GLN A 846 -11.86 -17.00 32.74
N GLN A 847 -10.65 -17.43 32.38
CA GLN A 847 -9.42 -16.96 33.04
C GLN A 847 -9.01 -15.60 32.45
N LEU A 848 -8.53 -14.70 33.31
CA LEU A 848 -7.87 -13.47 32.89
C LEU A 848 -6.36 -13.69 32.88
N PHE A 849 -5.71 -13.38 31.76
CA PHE A 849 -4.28 -13.11 31.71
C PHE A 849 -4.02 -11.63 31.97
N GLN A 850 -3.03 -11.27 32.79
CA GLN A 850 -2.63 -9.88 33.06
C GLN A 850 -1.11 -9.71 32.94
N PHE A 851 -0.67 -8.55 32.48
CA PHE A 851 0.74 -8.12 32.44
C PHE A 851 0.86 -6.61 32.67
N GLN A 852 2.02 -6.14 33.12
CA GLN A 852 2.31 -4.73 33.37
C GLN A 852 3.27 -4.16 32.31
N ILE A 853 3.11 -2.90 31.94
CA ILE A 853 4.08 -2.16 31.12
C ILE A 853 5.22 -1.67 32.04
N ASP A 854 6.28 -2.47 32.22
CA ASP A 854 7.38 -2.13 33.14
C ASP A 854 8.29 -0.99 32.64
N ARG A 855 8.39 -0.79 31.32
CA ARG A 855 9.21 0.28 30.72
C ARG A 855 8.77 0.61 29.29
N LEU A 856 8.87 1.88 28.90
CA LEU A 856 8.72 2.38 27.54
C LEU A 856 10.02 3.07 27.08
N ASN A 857 10.31 3.02 25.78
CA ASN A 857 11.45 3.71 25.19
C ASN A 857 10.95 4.96 24.43
N PRO A 858 11.23 6.19 24.91
CA PRO A 858 10.70 7.43 24.34
C PRO A 858 11.27 7.79 22.95
N SER A 859 12.18 6.98 22.41
CA SER A 859 12.68 7.11 21.03
C SER A 859 11.68 6.62 19.97
N TRP A 860 10.54 6.05 20.37
CA TRP A 860 9.53 5.44 19.50
C TRP A 860 8.13 6.01 19.75
N THR A 861 7.31 6.07 18.70
CA THR A 861 6.01 6.77 18.70
C THR A 861 4.78 5.87 18.91
N SER A 862 4.98 4.59 19.15
CA SER A 862 3.94 3.58 19.44
C SER A 862 4.45 2.62 20.52
N SER A 863 3.54 2.04 21.32
CA SER A 863 3.91 1.26 22.52
C SER A 863 3.89 -0.25 22.28
N LEU A 864 2.71 -0.85 22.05
CA LEU A 864 2.47 -2.28 21.95
C LEU A 864 1.18 -2.62 21.20
N SER A 865 1.05 -3.87 20.80
CA SER A 865 -0.20 -4.49 20.34
C SER A 865 -0.39 -5.80 21.10
N LEU A 866 -1.62 -6.14 21.45
CA LEU A 866 -1.96 -7.31 22.27
C LEU A 866 -3.12 -8.07 21.63
N GLY A 867 -3.23 -9.38 21.82
CA GLY A 867 -4.29 -10.15 21.18
C GLY A 867 -4.31 -11.61 21.56
N VAL A 868 -5.15 -12.38 20.87
CA VAL A 868 -5.22 -13.85 20.99
C VAL A 868 -5.09 -14.50 19.61
N ILE A 869 -4.53 -15.69 19.62
CA ILE A 869 -4.22 -16.53 18.45
C ILE A 869 -4.93 -17.88 18.61
N GLY A 870 -5.64 -18.32 17.57
CA GLY A 870 -6.40 -19.58 17.57
C GLY A 870 -5.58 -20.84 17.26
N HIS A 871 -4.25 -20.75 17.32
CA HIS A 871 -3.30 -21.79 16.92
C HIS A 871 -2.16 -21.87 17.96
N SER A 872 -1.56 -23.06 18.11
CA SER A 872 -0.54 -23.29 19.16
C SER A 872 0.72 -22.46 18.88
N PRO A 873 1.28 -21.75 19.88
CA PRO A 873 2.45 -20.90 19.69
C PRO A 873 3.75 -21.67 19.38
N ASP A 874 3.77 -22.97 19.66
CA ASP A 874 4.95 -23.86 19.54
C ASP A 874 5.41 -24.11 18.08
N ARG A 875 4.74 -23.53 17.09
CA ARG A 875 5.01 -23.63 15.64
C ARG A 875 4.72 -22.32 14.90
N LEU A 876 4.86 -21.19 15.59
CA LEU A 876 4.21 -19.94 15.18
C LEU A 876 5.25 -18.83 14.97
N ASN A 877 5.91 -18.90 13.82
CA ASN A 877 6.97 -17.94 13.47
C ASN A 877 6.52 -16.51 13.65
N PHE A 878 7.30 -15.74 14.41
CA PHE A 878 6.95 -14.39 14.79
C PHE A 878 7.26 -13.41 13.65
N PRO A 879 6.24 -12.91 12.91
CA PRO A 879 6.52 -11.96 11.84
C PRO A 879 7.05 -10.65 12.42
N SER A 880 7.60 -9.79 11.56
CA SER A 880 8.19 -8.50 11.93
C SER A 880 7.31 -7.66 12.87
N THR A 881 5.99 -7.67 12.70
CA THR A 881 5.03 -7.05 13.64
C THR A 881 3.77 -7.89 13.77
N ALA A 882 3.13 -7.88 14.94
CA ALA A 882 1.96 -8.71 15.24
C ALA A 882 0.76 -8.51 14.29
N CYS A 883 0.63 -7.36 13.62
CA CYS A 883 -0.42 -7.14 12.62
C CYS A 883 -0.22 -7.96 11.32
N CYS A 884 0.97 -8.51 11.08
CA CYS A 884 1.25 -9.43 9.98
C CYS A 884 0.80 -10.88 10.26
N LEU A 885 0.31 -11.18 11.47
CA LEU A 885 -0.23 -12.50 11.82
C LEU A 885 -1.54 -12.77 11.06
N LYS A 886 -1.44 -13.67 10.07
CA LYS A 886 -2.53 -14.15 9.22
C LYS A 886 -3.07 -15.46 9.79
N ARG A 887 -4.39 -15.68 9.63
CA ARG A 887 -5.19 -16.82 10.14
C ARG A 887 -5.44 -16.77 11.67
N SER A 888 -6.69 -17.04 12.04
CA SER A 888 -7.27 -17.12 13.40
C SER A 888 -6.74 -16.14 14.45
N THR A 889 -6.34 -14.92 14.07
CA THR A 889 -5.67 -13.97 14.97
C THR A 889 -6.52 -12.73 15.19
N TRP A 890 -6.75 -12.39 16.46
CA TRP A 890 -7.49 -11.22 16.92
C TRP A 890 -6.55 -10.29 17.67
N LEU A 891 -6.16 -9.18 17.04
CA LEU A 891 -5.17 -8.24 17.55
C LEU A 891 -5.83 -6.88 17.85
N LEU A 892 -5.58 -6.36 19.04
CA LEU A 892 -5.86 -4.99 19.41
C LEU A 892 -4.57 -4.19 19.20
N GLN A 893 -4.65 -3.20 18.32
CA GLN A 893 -3.56 -2.27 18.02
C GLN A 893 -4.14 -0.86 18.04
N ARG A 894 -3.51 0.02 18.82
CA ARG A 894 -4.04 1.35 19.16
C ARG A 894 -5.42 1.24 19.80
N ASP A 895 -6.43 1.89 19.23
CA ASP A 895 -7.85 1.88 19.66
C ASP A 895 -8.70 0.88 18.84
N SER A 896 -8.06 0.08 17.98
CA SER A 896 -8.69 -0.63 16.88
C SER A 896 -8.48 -2.14 16.97
N VAL A 897 -9.45 -2.92 16.48
CA VAL A 897 -9.36 -4.39 16.42
C VAL A 897 -9.12 -4.83 14.97
N PHE A 898 -8.14 -5.72 14.81
CA PHE A 898 -7.77 -6.37 13.58
C PHE A 898 -8.06 -7.87 13.71
N HIS A 899 -8.62 -8.48 12.67
CA HIS A 899 -8.80 -9.92 12.54
C HIS A 899 -8.13 -10.37 11.24
N ASN A 900 -7.11 -11.22 11.36
CA ASN A 900 -6.29 -11.69 10.23
C ASN A 900 -5.76 -10.53 9.36
N SER A 901 -5.04 -9.60 9.98
CA SER A 901 -4.52 -8.36 9.38
C SER A 901 -5.56 -7.34 8.87
N LEU A 902 -6.84 -7.70 8.73
CA LEU A 902 -7.90 -6.78 8.32
C LEU A 902 -8.46 -6.00 9.52
N LYS A 903 -8.59 -4.68 9.38
CA LYS A 903 -9.20 -3.82 10.39
C LYS A 903 -10.72 -4.04 10.41
N ILE A 904 -11.27 -4.51 11.53
CA ILE A 904 -12.69 -4.85 11.67
C ILE A 904 -13.46 -3.95 12.65
N CYS A 905 -12.77 -3.20 13.51
CA CYS A 905 -13.39 -2.27 14.46
C CYS A 905 -12.44 -1.11 14.79
N GLU A 906 -13.00 0.08 15.01
CA GLU A 906 -12.29 1.27 15.48
C GLU A 906 -12.93 1.78 16.79
N ASN A 907 -12.14 2.39 17.66
CA ASN A 907 -12.60 2.94 18.96
C ASN A 907 -13.17 1.87 19.91
N TYR A 908 -12.71 0.62 19.81
CA TYR A 908 -13.12 -0.50 20.64
C TYR A 908 -12.64 -0.36 22.09
N GLY A 909 -11.45 0.21 22.30
CA GLY A 909 -10.78 0.29 23.60
C GLY A 909 -9.97 1.57 23.79
N PRO A 910 -9.35 1.76 24.97
CA PRO A 910 -8.33 2.79 25.14
C PRO A 910 -7.19 2.56 24.14
N ASN A 911 -6.66 3.64 23.58
CA ASN A 911 -5.58 3.54 22.59
C ASN A 911 -4.32 3.00 23.28
N LEU A 912 -3.84 1.81 22.91
CA LEU A 912 -2.71 1.16 23.56
C LEU A 912 -1.41 1.99 23.48
N ASP A 913 -1.22 2.77 22.40
CA ASP A 913 -0.10 3.73 22.27
C ASP A 913 -0.10 4.82 23.35
N THR A 914 -1.19 4.95 24.13
CA THR A 914 -1.38 5.95 25.20
C THR A 914 -1.26 5.38 26.62
N CYS A 915 -0.94 4.09 26.77
CA CYS A 915 -0.77 3.47 28.08
C CYS A 915 0.64 3.76 28.64
N PRO A 916 0.78 4.48 29.77
CA PRO A 916 2.08 4.77 30.38
C PRO A 916 2.72 3.53 31.04
N GLU A 917 3.99 3.66 31.41
CA GLU A 917 4.68 2.75 32.34
C GLU A 917 3.84 2.56 33.62
N GLY A 918 3.80 1.34 34.15
CA GLY A 918 2.94 0.95 35.27
C GLY A 918 1.50 0.57 34.90
N THR A 919 1.05 0.74 33.65
CA THR A 919 -0.29 0.28 33.24
C THR A 919 -0.37 -1.25 33.27
N ILE A 920 -1.41 -1.79 33.91
CA ILE A 920 -1.74 -3.22 33.84
C ILE A 920 -2.78 -3.44 32.73
N LEU A 921 -2.47 -4.37 31.83
CA LEU A 921 -3.33 -4.78 30.71
C LEU A 921 -3.67 -6.27 30.86
N GLY A 922 -4.82 -6.69 30.32
CA GLY A 922 -5.23 -8.08 30.39
C GLY A 922 -6.23 -8.54 29.35
N LEU A 923 -6.29 -9.85 29.14
CA LEU A 923 -7.10 -10.52 28.11
C LEU A 923 -7.83 -11.73 28.70
N LEU A 924 -9.14 -11.80 28.43
CA LEU A 924 -10.01 -12.91 28.81
C LEU A 924 -10.93 -13.25 27.63
N VAL A 925 -11.12 -14.54 27.39
CA VAL A 925 -12.14 -15.08 26.49
C VAL A 925 -13.27 -15.64 27.34
N ASP A 926 -14.48 -15.12 27.21
CA ASP A 926 -15.61 -15.57 28.04
C ASP A 926 -16.24 -16.88 27.55
N ALA A 927 -17.24 -17.38 28.28
CA ALA A 927 -17.94 -18.62 27.93
C ALA A 927 -18.71 -18.54 26.59
N ASN A 928 -19.02 -17.34 26.09
CA ASN A 928 -19.65 -17.09 24.80
C ASN A 928 -18.64 -16.94 23.66
N ASN A 929 -17.33 -17.10 23.93
CA ASN A 929 -16.21 -16.84 23.04
C ASN A 929 -16.00 -15.34 22.71
N CYS A 930 -16.54 -14.42 23.50
CA CYS A 930 -16.23 -13.00 23.35
C CYS A 930 -14.86 -12.70 23.96
N LEU A 931 -14.01 -12.01 23.19
CA LEU A 931 -12.74 -11.45 23.68
C LEU A 931 -12.99 -10.15 24.42
N HIS A 932 -12.37 -9.99 25.59
CA HIS A 932 -12.47 -8.80 26.43
C HIS A 932 -11.08 -8.23 26.77
N LEU A 933 -10.87 -6.94 26.49
CA LEU A 933 -9.70 -6.18 26.93
C LEU A 933 -9.95 -5.57 28.32
N TYR A 934 -9.07 -5.89 29.26
CA TYR A 934 -8.94 -5.23 30.55
C TYR A 934 -7.78 -4.25 30.53
N CYS A 935 -7.99 -3.07 31.10
CA CYS A 935 -7.01 -2.00 31.11
C CYS A 935 -7.11 -1.26 32.46
N GLU A 936 -6.34 -1.74 33.42
CA GLU A 936 -6.16 -1.13 34.74
C GLU A 936 -5.03 -0.09 34.64
N GLN A 937 -5.35 1.03 33.98
CA GLN A 937 -4.61 2.27 34.18
C GLN A 937 -4.95 2.82 35.57
N VAL A 938 -4.10 2.58 36.56
CA VAL A 938 -3.62 3.55 37.58
C VAL A 938 -2.54 2.88 38.44
N THR A 939 -1.31 3.38 38.35
CA THR A 939 -0.37 3.56 39.48
C THR A 939 0.64 4.62 39.03
N ILE A 940 0.92 5.73 39.73
CA ILE A 940 1.21 5.91 41.16
C ILE A 940 2.37 5.01 41.59
N VAL A 941 3.53 5.60 41.90
CA VAL A 941 4.60 4.89 42.59
C VAL A 941 4.10 4.51 43.98
N THR A 942 3.53 3.31 44.09
CA THR A 942 3.11 2.67 45.33
C THR A 942 4.27 1.82 45.85
N ASN A 943 5.24 2.48 46.48
CA ASN A 943 6.29 1.77 47.21
C ASN A 943 5.70 1.01 48.40
N ASN A 944 5.51 -0.30 48.24
CA ASN A 944 5.45 -1.19 49.40
C ASN A 944 6.83 -1.18 50.08
N VAL A 945 6.87 -0.90 51.38
CA VAL A 945 8.10 -0.81 52.17
C VAL A 945 8.36 -2.13 52.89
N PRO A 946 9.45 -2.86 52.60
CA PRO A 946 10.02 -3.85 53.50
C PRO A 946 10.98 -3.15 54.46
N ALA A 947 10.79 -3.31 55.77
CA ALA A 947 11.76 -2.84 56.76
C ALA A 947 12.94 -3.82 56.86
N VAL A 948 14.16 -3.32 56.70
CA VAL A 948 15.40 -4.05 57.01
C VAL A 948 16.35 -3.11 57.74
N GLY A 949 16.84 -3.53 58.91
CA GLY A 949 17.99 -2.92 59.59
C GLY A 949 19.21 -3.83 59.45
N GLY A 950 20.39 -3.27 59.14
CA GLY A 950 21.61 -4.07 58.95
C GLY A 950 22.74 -3.34 58.22
N GLU A 951 23.41 -2.43 58.93
CA GLU A 951 24.84 -2.06 58.82
C GLU A 951 25.53 -1.96 57.43
N SER A 952 25.57 -0.73 56.91
CA SER A 952 26.77 0.08 56.60
C SER A 952 28.09 -0.59 56.14
N ALA A 953 28.60 -0.13 54.98
CA ALA A 953 30.03 0.14 54.74
C ALA A 953 30.21 1.32 53.75
N GLU A 954 31.11 2.26 54.04
CA GLU A 954 31.33 3.49 53.24
C GLU A 954 32.48 3.39 52.23
N THR A 955 32.49 4.26 51.20
CA THR A 955 33.71 5.02 50.81
C THR A 955 33.32 6.42 50.29
N ARG A 956 34.14 7.43 50.60
CA ARG A 956 33.78 8.87 50.65
C ARG A 956 34.04 9.70 49.37
N CYS A 957 33.31 10.81 49.25
CA CYS A 957 33.78 12.24 49.13
C CYS A 957 32.69 13.06 48.38
N GLN A 958 31.99 14.07 48.93
CA GLN A 958 32.39 15.29 49.67
C GLN A 958 33.13 16.31 48.78
N GLY A 959 32.70 17.58 48.60
CA GLY A 959 31.52 18.33 49.09
C GLY A 959 30.97 19.27 47.99
N ASP A 960 30.18 20.33 48.26
CA ASP A 960 29.71 20.93 49.52
C ASP A 960 28.26 21.46 49.41
N MET A 961 27.67 21.84 50.55
CA MET A 961 26.31 22.37 50.67
C MET A 961 26.30 23.88 50.91
N GLU A 962 25.18 24.55 50.58
CA GLU A 962 24.63 25.53 51.53
C GLU A 962 23.08 25.56 51.47
N LYS A 963 22.44 25.87 52.59
CA LYS A 963 20.99 25.80 52.79
C LYS A 963 20.59 26.72 53.95
N ALA A 964 19.55 27.54 53.78
CA ALA A 964 19.04 28.42 54.84
C ALA A 964 17.50 28.54 54.80
N ASP A 965 16.87 27.84 55.74
CA ASP A 965 15.63 28.05 56.52
C ASP A 965 14.49 29.02 56.12
N MET A 966 13.35 28.82 56.79
CA MET A 966 12.09 29.57 56.64
C MET A 966 11.95 30.71 57.67
N VAL A 967 10.98 31.62 57.47
CA VAL A 967 9.88 31.99 58.41
C VAL A 967 9.20 33.33 57.99
N ASP A 968 7.86 33.35 58.07
CA ASP A 968 6.84 34.45 58.17
C ASP A 968 7.13 35.94 57.84
N GLY A 969 6.09 36.72 57.45
CA GLY A 969 6.11 38.19 57.65
C GLY A 969 5.32 39.12 56.70
N ILE A 970 3.99 39.15 56.82
CA ILE A 970 3.01 39.97 56.06
C ILE A 970 3.28 41.52 55.93
N LYS A 971 3.18 42.04 54.67
CA LYS A 971 2.72 43.40 54.17
C LYS A 971 3.55 44.72 54.22
N GLU A 972 3.59 45.35 53.02
CA GLU A 972 3.33 46.77 52.64
C GLU A 972 4.25 47.95 53.06
N SER A 973 4.97 48.55 52.10
CA SER A 973 4.76 49.96 51.68
C SER A 973 5.50 50.39 50.38
N VAL A 974 4.85 51.30 49.65
CA VAL A 974 5.01 51.76 48.26
C VAL A 974 6.21 52.71 47.99
N CYS A 975 6.90 52.57 46.83
CA CYS A 975 7.05 53.67 45.83
C CYS A 975 7.51 53.21 44.43
N TRP A 976 7.49 54.13 43.44
CA TRP A 976 7.43 53.88 41.99
C TRP A 976 8.64 54.34 41.16
N THR A 977 8.96 53.61 40.09
CA THR A 977 9.19 54.15 38.72
C THR A 977 9.07 53.05 37.64
N PRO A 978 8.49 53.32 36.44
CA PRO A 978 8.47 52.43 35.27
C PRO A 978 9.70 52.69 34.34
N PRO A 979 9.91 52.02 33.16
CA PRO A 979 9.08 51.06 32.42
C PRO A 979 9.90 49.73 32.17
N PRO A 980 9.79 48.88 31.11
CA PRO A 980 8.97 48.84 29.88
C PRO A 980 7.80 47.83 29.90
N GLU A 981 7.10 47.74 28.76
CA GLU A 981 5.87 46.99 28.54
C GLU A 981 6.00 45.48 28.82
N VAL A 982 5.15 44.95 29.72
CA VAL A 982 5.13 43.52 30.04
C VAL A 982 4.31 42.77 28.99
N ASN A 983 5.02 42.17 28.04
CA ASN A 983 4.48 41.30 26.99
C ASN A 983 3.58 40.19 27.59
N PRO A 984 2.30 40.05 27.17
CA PRO A 984 1.34 39.15 27.82
C PRO A 984 1.61 37.65 27.62
N ASN A 985 2.57 37.27 26.79
CA ASN A 985 2.83 35.87 26.39
C ASN A 985 3.72 35.07 27.38
N LYS A 986 3.67 35.33 28.69
CA LYS A 986 4.30 34.44 29.68
C LYS A 986 3.39 33.25 30.00
N THR A 987 3.70 32.10 29.42
CA THR A 987 3.04 30.82 29.70
C THR A 987 3.18 30.46 31.19
N CYS A 988 2.07 30.10 31.83
CA CYS A 988 2.08 29.66 33.23
C CYS A 988 2.75 28.28 33.33
N GLU A 989 3.78 28.13 34.17
CA GLU A 989 4.49 26.85 34.34
C GLU A 989 3.58 25.72 34.86
N TYR A 990 2.58 26.04 35.70
CA TYR A 990 1.56 25.05 36.09
C TYR A 990 0.69 24.61 34.91
N GLN A 991 0.34 25.54 34.01
CA GLN A 991 -0.38 25.20 32.78
C GLN A 991 0.49 24.37 31.83
N ALA A 992 1.79 24.66 31.76
CA ALA A 992 2.74 23.89 30.99
C ALA A 992 2.94 22.48 31.58
N LEU A 993 2.92 22.32 32.90
CA LEU A 993 2.98 21.01 33.57
C LEU A 993 1.71 20.18 33.30
N CYS A 994 0.52 20.78 33.47
CA CYS A 994 -0.74 20.14 33.08
C CYS A 994 -0.81 19.84 31.57
N SER A 995 -0.18 20.63 30.71
CA SER A 995 -0.08 20.32 29.27
C SER A 995 0.81 19.13 29.04
N ARG A 996 2.04 19.10 29.59
CA ARG A 996 2.92 17.92 29.46
C ARG A 996 2.24 16.64 29.97
N PHE A 997 1.41 16.74 31.01
CA PHE A 997 0.54 15.64 31.40
C PHE A 997 -0.55 15.30 30.37
N LYS A 998 -1.34 16.27 29.85
CA LYS A 998 -2.27 16.05 28.71
C LYS A 998 -1.57 15.33 27.55
N ASP A 999 -0.36 15.75 27.24
CA ASP A 999 0.39 15.27 26.09
C ASP A 999 0.90 13.85 26.33
N LEU A 1000 1.23 13.47 27.57
CA LEU A 1000 1.43 12.07 28.00
C LEU A 1000 0.15 11.22 27.90
N LEU A 1001 -1.05 11.79 28.07
CA LEU A 1001 -2.31 11.09 27.80
C LEU A 1001 -2.51 10.79 26.31
N THR A 1002 -1.69 11.37 25.43
CA THR A 1002 -1.63 11.12 23.97
C THR A 1002 -3.01 11.08 23.29
N LEU A 1003 -3.93 11.91 23.78
CA LEU A 1003 -5.27 12.10 23.25
C LEU A 1003 -5.21 12.92 21.94
N PRO A 1004 -5.67 12.39 20.79
CA PRO A 1004 -5.70 13.11 19.51
C PRO A 1004 -6.19 14.56 19.59
N ASP A 1005 -5.45 15.49 18.97
CA ASP A 1005 -5.78 16.92 19.04
C ASP A 1005 -7.14 17.28 18.42
N GLY A 1006 -7.70 16.40 17.60
CA GLY A 1006 -9.07 16.52 17.05
C GLY A 1006 -10.19 16.55 18.10
N TYR A 1007 -9.97 16.09 19.34
CA TYR A 1007 -10.91 16.28 20.45
C TYR A 1007 -10.88 17.69 21.04
N PHE A 1008 -9.83 18.47 20.78
CA PHE A 1008 -9.60 19.77 21.41
C PHE A 1008 -9.93 20.93 20.46
N SER A 1009 -10.17 22.11 21.04
CA SER A 1009 -10.34 23.33 20.25
C SER A 1009 -9.00 23.82 19.72
N GLU A 1010 -8.92 24.03 18.41
CA GLU A 1010 -7.76 24.63 17.72
C GLU A 1010 -7.38 26.02 18.26
N ASP A 1011 -8.33 26.72 18.89
CA ASP A 1011 -8.13 28.04 19.48
C ASP A 1011 -7.69 27.94 20.96
N ALA A 1012 -6.38 27.96 21.16
CA ALA A 1012 -5.72 27.83 22.46
C ALA A 1012 -6.16 28.88 23.51
N LYS A 1013 -6.79 30.01 23.12
CA LYS A 1013 -7.28 31.01 24.09
C LYS A 1013 -8.39 30.47 25.00
N TYR A 1014 -9.04 29.37 24.60
CA TYR A 1014 -10.03 28.68 25.43
C TYR A 1014 -9.41 27.70 26.43
N ASN A 1015 -8.08 27.50 26.46
CA ASN A 1015 -7.40 26.68 27.45
C ASN A 1015 -7.04 27.53 28.68
N LEU A 1016 -7.69 27.27 29.82
CA LEU A 1016 -7.63 28.11 31.02
C LEU A 1016 -7.02 27.38 32.21
N CYS A 1017 -5.89 27.86 32.71
CA CYS A 1017 -5.34 27.47 34.00
C CYS A 1017 -6.06 28.20 35.15
N TYR A 1018 -6.51 27.48 36.17
CA TYR A 1018 -7.10 28.02 37.40
C TYR A 1018 -6.21 27.78 38.63
N CYS A 1019 -4.89 27.71 38.46
CA CYS A 1019 -3.97 27.83 39.60
C CYS A 1019 -4.11 29.21 40.26
N GLU A 1020 -3.65 29.32 41.51
CA GLU A 1020 -3.82 30.51 42.35
C GLU A 1020 -3.40 31.82 41.64
N SER A 1021 -2.26 31.82 40.96
CA SER A 1021 -1.78 32.98 40.21
C SER A 1021 -2.70 33.32 39.02
N CYS A 1022 -3.12 32.33 38.23
CA CYS A 1022 -3.86 32.57 37.00
C CYS A 1022 -5.30 33.02 37.23
N HIS A 1023 -6.00 32.46 38.22
CA HIS A 1023 -7.37 32.89 38.50
C HIS A 1023 -7.41 34.27 39.18
N LYS A 1024 -6.43 34.59 40.04
CA LYS A 1024 -6.25 35.94 40.61
C LYS A 1024 -5.91 36.98 39.54
N LEU A 1025 -5.03 36.66 38.59
CA LEU A 1025 -4.67 37.57 37.48
C LEU A 1025 -5.85 37.89 36.55
N ARG A 1026 -6.84 37.01 36.43
CA ARG A 1026 -8.09 37.26 35.68
C ARG A 1026 -9.18 37.95 36.49
N GLY A 1027 -9.10 37.94 37.82
CA GLY A 1027 -10.19 38.37 38.70
C GLY A 1027 -11.36 37.38 38.77
N ASP A 1028 -11.09 36.08 38.58
CA ASP A 1028 -12.11 35.02 38.60
C ASP A 1028 -12.78 34.90 39.99
N GLU A 1029 -14.11 34.98 40.06
CA GLU A 1029 -14.88 34.65 41.26
C GLU A 1029 -14.95 33.14 41.50
N ALA A 1030 -15.15 32.71 42.75
CA ALA A 1030 -15.22 31.28 43.08
C ALA A 1030 -16.48 30.57 42.54
N TYR A 1031 -17.56 31.32 42.28
CA TYR A 1031 -18.88 30.77 41.92
C TYR A 1031 -19.59 31.64 40.88
N TYR A 1032 -20.12 31.03 39.83
CA TYR A 1032 -20.88 31.72 38.78
C TYR A 1032 -22.26 31.08 38.59
N LYS A 1033 -23.20 31.83 38.01
CA LYS A 1033 -24.51 31.32 37.60
C LYS A 1033 -24.58 31.14 36.09
N ARG A 1034 -25.11 30.00 35.64
CA ARG A 1034 -25.37 29.70 34.22
C ARG A 1034 -26.62 28.85 34.08
N GLY A 1035 -27.23 28.84 32.90
CA GLY A 1035 -28.41 28.04 32.56
C GLY A 1035 -29.74 28.78 32.73
N GLU A 1036 -30.82 28.14 32.29
CA GLU A 1036 -32.21 28.61 32.48
C GLU A 1036 -33.06 27.48 33.09
N PRO A 1037 -33.55 27.61 34.34
CA PRO A 1037 -33.29 28.70 35.28
C PRO A 1037 -31.81 28.78 35.71
N PRO A 1038 -31.27 29.95 36.05
CA PRO A 1038 -29.86 30.09 36.43
C PRO A 1038 -29.51 29.30 37.70
N ARG A 1039 -28.44 28.51 37.64
CA ARG A 1039 -27.94 27.72 38.78
C ARG A 1039 -26.46 28.01 39.04
N ASP A 1040 -26.07 28.08 40.31
CA ASP A 1040 -24.69 28.23 40.75
C ASP A 1040 -23.84 26.99 40.38
N TYR A 1041 -22.60 27.23 39.98
CA TYR A 1041 -21.52 26.24 39.88
C TYR A 1041 -20.20 26.88 40.36
N ALA A 1042 -19.30 26.09 40.93
CA ALA A 1042 -17.96 26.55 41.33
C ALA A 1042 -17.01 26.57 40.12
N LEU A 1043 -16.02 27.46 40.11
CA LEU A 1043 -14.86 27.31 39.23
C LEU A 1043 -13.90 26.22 39.74
N PRO A 1044 -13.21 25.49 38.84
CA PRO A 1044 -12.33 24.39 39.23
C PRO A 1044 -10.95 24.91 39.61
N PHE A 1045 -10.88 25.73 40.67
CA PHE A 1045 -9.61 26.26 41.20
C PHE A 1045 -8.65 25.11 41.56
N GLY A 1046 -7.38 25.25 41.18
CA GLY A 1046 -6.38 24.18 41.23
C GLY A 1046 -6.35 23.23 40.02
N TRP A 1047 -7.18 23.45 38.99
CA TRP A 1047 -7.19 22.64 37.77
C TRP A 1047 -6.85 23.47 36.53
N CYS A 1048 -6.36 22.83 35.47
CA CYS A 1048 -6.28 23.38 34.12
C CYS A 1048 -7.39 22.80 33.25
N ARG A 1049 -8.12 23.66 32.53
CA ARG A 1049 -9.13 23.28 31.54
C ARG A 1049 -8.56 23.36 30.14
N PHE A 1050 -8.60 22.25 29.42
CA PHE A 1050 -8.38 22.17 27.99
C PHE A 1050 -9.74 22.11 27.28
N ALA A 1051 -9.97 22.99 26.31
CA ALA A 1051 -11.26 23.13 25.65
C ALA A 1051 -11.51 22.00 24.65
N LEU A 1052 -12.69 21.38 24.68
CA LEU A 1052 -13.07 20.31 23.75
C LEU A 1052 -13.78 20.85 22.51
N ARG A 1053 -13.62 20.16 21.37
CA ARG A 1053 -14.21 20.50 20.07
C ARG A 1053 -15.69 20.12 20.05
N ILE A 1054 -16.56 21.12 20.21
CA ILE A 1054 -18.01 20.95 20.07
C ILE A 1054 -18.35 20.71 18.58
N LYS A 1055 -18.71 19.47 18.20
CA LYS A 1055 -19.11 19.12 16.83
C LYS A 1055 -20.33 19.94 16.40
N ALA A 1056 -20.29 20.54 15.21
CA ALA A 1056 -21.20 21.61 14.78
C ALA A 1056 -22.62 21.18 14.35
N ASN A 1057 -23.08 19.97 14.70
CA ASN A 1057 -24.40 19.44 14.35
C ASN A 1057 -25.51 19.96 15.28
N CYS A 1058 -25.51 21.26 15.58
CA CYS A 1058 -26.40 21.81 16.59
C CYS A 1058 -26.68 23.31 16.41
N GLU A 1059 -27.97 23.67 16.37
CA GLU A 1059 -28.50 25.03 16.51
C GLU A 1059 -28.27 25.62 17.94
N ALA A 1060 -27.46 24.94 18.75
CA ALA A 1060 -27.41 25.03 20.19
C ALA A 1060 -26.34 25.97 20.76
N SER A 1061 -25.61 26.76 19.96
CA SER A 1061 -24.63 27.73 20.50
C SER A 1061 -25.27 28.73 21.49
N ASN A 1062 -26.55 29.08 21.28
CA ASN A 1062 -27.34 29.82 22.26
C ASN A 1062 -28.04 28.91 23.30
N ALA A 1063 -28.44 27.68 22.95
CA ALA A 1063 -29.07 26.75 23.91
C ALA A 1063 -28.09 26.25 24.99
N LEU A 1064 -26.80 26.10 24.69
CA LEU A 1064 -25.75 25.73 25.64
C LEU A 1064 -25.48 26.80 26.71
N LYS A 1065 -25.88 28.05 26.47
CA LYS A 1065 -25.91 29.12 27.49
C LYS A 1065 -27.06 28.92 28.48
N LYS A 1066 -28.16 28.29 28.02
CA LYS A 1066 -29.32 27.85 28.81
C LYS A 1066 -29.09 26.53 29.55
N TRP A 1067 -27.99 25.82 29.29
CA TRP A 1067 -27.62 24.60 30.00
C TRP A 1067 -26.78 24.90 31.25
N HIS A 1068 -26.97 24.11 32.30
CA HIS A 1068 -26.19 24.20 33.55
C HIS A 1068 -24.76 23.71 33.33
N ILE A 1069 -23.82 24.16 34.15
CA ILE A 1069 -22.48 23.58 34.22
C ILE A 1069 -22.42 22.62 35.40
N ALA A 1070 -21.85 21.45 35.13
CA ALA A 1070 -21.48 20.47 36.13
C ALA A 1070 -20.10 19.88 35.80
N TYR A 1071 -19.64 19.00 36.68
CA TYR A 1071 -18.40 18.30 36.59
C TYR A 1071 -18.60 16.79 36.74
N HIS A 1072 -17.68 16.02 36.17
CA HIS A 1072 -17.60 14.57 36.30
C HIS A 1072 -16.14 14.19 36.61
N GLY A 1073 -15.90 13.56 37.77
CA GLY A 1073 -14.62 12.91 38.03
C GLY A 1073 -14.51 11.65 37.19
N THR A 1074 -13.31 11.31 36.74
CA THR A 1074 -13.10 10.09 35.95
C THR A 1074 -11.69 9.54 36.13
N SER A 1075 -11.45 8.28 35.76
CA SER A 1075 -10.10 7.72 35.70
C SER A 1075 -9.47 7.97 34.32
N VAL A 1076 -8.13 7.93 34.24
CA VAL A 1076 -7.43 8.15 32.96
C VAL A 1076 -7.86 7.12 31.90
N GLY A 1077 -8.01 5.84 32.28
CA GLY A 1077 -8.47 4.78 31.37
C GLY A 1077 -9.90 4.96 30.84
N ALA A 1078 -10.73 5.80 31.46
CA ALA A 1078 -12.06 6.13 30.98
C ALA A 1078 -12.09 7.33 30.01
N LEU A 1079 -11.03 8.13 29.91
CA LEU A 1079 -11.01 9.37 29.13
C LEU A 1079 -11.24 9.15 27.65
N ARG A 1080 -10.43 8.31 27.00
CA ARG A 1080 -10.48 8.09 25.54
C ARG A 1080 -11.87 7.59 25.12
N ARG A 1081 -12.35 6.52 25.76
CA ARG A 1081 -13.70 5.95 25.55
C ARG A 1081 -14.81 7.00 25.68
N THR A 1082 -14.72 7.87 26.69
CA THR A 1082 -15.69 8.95 26.94
C THR A 1082 -15.67 10.03 25.84
N LEU A 1083 -14.48 10.36 25.32
CA LEU A 1083 -14.29 11.31 24.23
C LEU A 1083 -14.76 10.76 22.87
N ASP A 1084 -14.49 9.49 22.57
CA ASP A 1084 -14.92 8.81 21.33
C ASP A 1084 -16.45 8.81 21.19
N HIS A 1085 -17.13 8.41 22.26
CA HIS A 1085 -18.59 8.36 22.32
C HIS A 1085 -19.23 9.75 22.49
N ASN A 1086 -18.42 10.78 22.82
CA ASN A 1086 -18.82 12.14 23.19
C ASN A 1086 -19.94 12.18 24.26
N GLN A 1087 -19.97 11.17 25.14
CA GLN A 1087 -21.01 10.93 26.12
C GLN A 1087 -20.41 10.33 27.39
N LEU A 1088 -20.90 10.77 28.54
CA LEU A 1088 -20.52 10.22 29.84
C LEU A 1088 -21.15 8.83 30.01
N LEU A 1089 -20.32 7.83 30.27
CA LEU A 1089 -20.74 6.46 30.51
C LEU A 1089 -20.89 6.19 32.02
N SER A 1090 -21.79 5.27 32.38
CA SER A 1090 -21.98 4.86 33.78
C SER A 1090 -20.84 3.95 34.23
N GLY A 1091 -20.19 4.28 35.34
CA GLY A 1091 -19.15 3.45 35.96
C GLY A 1091 -19.72 2.18 36.59
N ALA A 1092 -19.94 1.16 35.76
CA ALA A 1092 -20.39 -0.18 36.16
C ALA A 1092 -19.96 -1.25 35.13
N SER A 1093 -18.67 -1.23 34.74
CA SER A 1093 -18.04 -2.24 33.88
C SER A 1093 -16.51 -2.27 34.10
N SER A 1094 -16.12 -2.53 35.35
CA SER A 1094 -14.84 -3.19 35.67
C SER A 1094 -15.19 -4.49 36.38
N VAL A 1095 -14.45 -5.56 36.10
CA VAL A 1095 -14.64 -6.87 36.75
C VAL A 1095 -13.80 -6.99 38.03
N PHE A 1096 -12.92 -6.02 38.31
CA PHE A 1096 -11.94 -6.05 39.39
C PHE A 1096 -12.38 -5.32 40.66
N SER A 1097 -13.66 -5.48 41.00
CA SER A 1097 -14.20 -5.09 42.31
C SER A 1097 -15.03 -6.21 42.93
N VAL A 1098 -14.38 -7.37 43.15
CA VAL A 1098 -14.91 -8.39 44.07
C VAL A 1098 -15.01 -7.76 45.45
N SER A 1099 -16.23 -7.46 45.88
CA SER A 1099 -16.47 -7.03 47.26
C SER A 1099 -16.16 -8.19 48.19
N PRO A 1100 -15.41 -8.01 49.28
CA PRO A 1100 -15.10 -9.10 50.20
C PRO A 1100 -16.39 -9.66 50.78
N VAL A 1101 -16.60 -10.97 50.58
CA VAL A 1101 -17.79 -11.69 51.01
C VAL A 1101 -17.94 -11.55 52.52
N LYS A 1102 -19.03 -10.92 52.96
CA LYS A 1102 -19.47 -11.01 54.35
C LYS A 1102 -20.05 -12.40 54.56
N THR A 1103 -19.50 -13.13 55.53
CA THR A 1103 -20.04 -14.41 55.98
C THR A 1103 -21.50 -14.29 56.41
N GLU A 1104 -22.31 -15.26 56.01
CA GLU A 1104 -23.72 -15.33 56.41
C GLU A 1104 -23.88 -15.68 57.90
N GLY A 1105 -24.98 -15.20 58.48
CA GLY A 1105 -25.62 -15.78 59.65
C GLY A 1105 -27.02 -16.28 59.25
N PRO A 1106 -27.53 -17.38 59.83
CA PRO A 1106 -28.73 -18.05 59.33
C PRO A 1106 -30.05 -17.38 59.72
N ASN A 1107 -31.12 -17.80 59.02
CA ASN A 1107 -32.51 -17.34 59.08
C ASN A 1107 -32.74 -16.02 58.30
N ASP A 1108 -33.77 -15.87 57.45
CA ASP A 1108 -35.10 -16.49 57.51
C ASP A 1108 -35.69 -16.87 56.13
N TYR A 1109 -36.83 -17.57 56.11
CA TYR A 1109 -37.49 -18.04 54.87
C TYR A 1109 -38.41 -16.99 54.22
N THR A 1110 -38.37 -16.84 52.89
CA THR A 1110 -39.55 -16.44 52.08
C THR A 1110 -39.42 -16.91 50.62
N GLU A 1111 -40.55 -17.28 49.98
CA GLU A 1111 -40.64 -17.82 48.61
C GLU A 1111 -40.37 -16.75 47.51
N PRO A 1112 -39.93 -17.16 46.30
CA PRO A 1112 -39.80 -16.26 45.14
C PRO A 1112 -41.09 -16.15 44.33
N ASP A 1113 -41.53 -14.91 44.03
CA ASP A 1113 -42.63 -14.65 43.09
C ASP A 1113 -42.20 -14.89 41.63
N GLU A 1114 -42.90 -15.77 40.91
CA GLU A 1114 -42.74 -15.91 39.46
C GLU A 1114 -43.34 -14.68 38.74
N ASN A 1115 -42.48 -13.78 38.24
CA ASN A 1115 -42.57 -13.09 36.93
C ASN A 1115 -41.72 -11.79 36.92
N SER A 1116 -40.41 -11.91 36.69
CA SER A 1116 -39.57 -10.80 36.22
C SER A 1116 -38.34 -11.32 35.48
N ALA A 1117 -38.21 -10.99 34.20
CA ALA A 1117 -36.95 -11.18 33.48
C ALA A 1117 -35.85 -10.30 34.11
N PRO A 1118 -34.57 -10.71 34.10
CA PRO A 1118 -33.49 -9.93 34.71
C PRO A 1118 -33.37 -8.55 34.05
N GLY A 1119 -33.84 -7.53 34.76
CA GLY A 1119 -33.89 -6.16 34.26
C GLY A 1119 -32.49 -5.59 34.09
N ARG A 1120 -32.10 -5.24 32.86
CA ARG A 1120 -30.89 -4.47 32.58
C ARG A 1120 -30.91 -3.18 33.43
N GLU A 1121 -29.95 -3.03 34.33
CA GLU A 1121 -29.80 -1.77 35.07
C GLU A 1121 -29.56 -0.62 34.09
N VAL A 1122 -30.37 0.44 34.21
CA VAL A 1122 -30.24 1.62 33.36
C VAL A 1122 -29.03 2.44 33.84
N PRO A 1123 -28.00 2.67 33.00
CA PRO A 1123 -26.79 3.37 33.37
C PRO A 1123 -27.07 4.76 33.99
N ARG A 1124 -26.36 5.10 35.07
CA ARG A 1124 -26.51 6.34 35.83
C ARG A 1124 -25.21 7.14 35.82
N VAL A 1125 -25.25 8.35 35.28
CA VAL A 1125 -24.09 9.27 35.32
C VAL A 1125 -24.21 10.16 36.56
N ARG A 1126 -23.17 10.16 37.41
CA ARG A 1126 -23.00 11.08 38.54
C ARG A 1126 -22.26 12.34 38.12
N LEU A 1127 -22.69 13.48 38.64
CA LEU A 1127 -22.23 14.82 38.33
C LEU A 1127 -22.23 15.69 39.60
N SER A 1128 -21.56 16.85 39.57
CA SER A 1128 -21.61 17.83 40.66
C SER A 1128 -21.47 19.28 40.16
N PRO A 1129 -22.03 20.30 40.84
CA PRO A 1129 -21.73 21.71 40.54
C PRO A 1129 -20.32 22.15 40.95
N THR A 1130 -19.52 21.29 41.60
CA THR A 1130 -18.17 21.62 42.08
C THR A 1130 -17.14 20.50 41.90
N MET A 1131 -15.94 20.86 41.45
CA MET A 1131 -14.79 19.93 41.43
C MET A 1131 -14.27 19.58 42.83
N ARG A 1132 -14.78 20.20 43.91
CA ARG A 1132 -14.46 19.74 45.28
C ARG A 1132 -15.07 18.38 45.59
N TYR A 1133 -16.24 18.07 45.02
CA TYR A 1133 -16.86 16.76 45.14
C TYR A 1133 -16.46 15.84 43.99
N SER A 1134 -16.60 16.29 42.74
CA SER A 1134 -16.20 15.48 41.57
C SER A 1134 -14.69 15.20 41.48
N GLY A 1135 -13.84 15.96 42.17
CA GLY A 1135 -12.41 15.74 42.28
C GLY A 1135 -11.98 14.91 43.50
N LEU A 1136 -12.92 14.35 44.28
CA LEU A 1136 -12.58 13.34 45.29
C LEU A 1136 -12.03 12.09 44.61
N GLU A 1137 -11.07 11.43 45.25
CA GLU A 1137 -10.34 10.28 44.69
C GLU A 1137 -11.23 9.09 44.33
N ILE A 1138 -12.39 8.94 44.99
CA ILE A 1138 -13.44 7.95 44.67
C ILE A 1138 -14.17 8.20 43.32
N PHE A 1139 -13.98 9.36 42.71
CA PHE A 1139 -14.55 9.72 41.40
C PHE A 1139 -13.47 10.09 40.38
N ALA A 1140 -12.44 10.82 40.81
CA ALA A 1140 -11.25 11.14 40.03
C ALA A 1140 -10.01 10.54 40.71
N PRO A 1141 -9.72 9.23 40.52
CA PRO A 1141 -8.53 8.60 41.06
C PRO A 1141 -7.27 9.35 40.65
N LYS A 1142 -6.33 9.49 41.57
CA LYS A 1142 -5.01 10.02 41.25
C LYS A 1142 -4.24 9.03 40.37
N VAL A 1143 -3.40 9.54 39.48
CA VAL A 1143 -2.27 8.82 38.87
C VAL A 1143 -0.97 9.50 39.29
N GLN A 1144 0.19 8.89 39.00
CA GLN A 1144 1.46 9.62 38.98
C GLN A 1144 2.09 9.53 37.61
N PHE A 1145 2.96 10.49 37.31
CA PHE A 1145 3.78 10.51 36.12
C PHE A 1145 5.14 11.14 36.43
N LEU A 1146 6.15 10.77 35.65
CA LEU A 1146 7.43 11.46 35.62
C LEU A 1146 7.33 12.65 34.65
N ASP A 1147 7.51 13.88 35.12
CA ASP A 1147 7.50 15.06 34.24
C ASP A 1147 8.71 15.02 33.27
N PRO A 1148 8.49 14.91 31.94
CA PRO A 1148 9.59 14.81 30.98
C PRO A 1148 10.53 16.01 30.93
N ARG A 1149 10.15 17.16 31.49
CA ARG A 1149 10.98 18.38 31.52
C ARG A 1149 11.79 18.56 32.81
N SER A 1150 11.33 18.01 33.94
CA SER A 1150 11.99 18.20 35.24
C SER A 1150 12.48 16.91 35.90
N HIS A 1151 12.11 15.75 35.33
CA HIS A 1151 12.37 14.41 35.89
C HIS A 1151 11.89 14.25 37.35
N ARG A 1152 10.83 14.99 37.73
CA ARG A 1152 10.15 14.87 39.02
C ARG A 1152 8.90 14.01 38.88
N CYS A 1153 8.67 13.15 39.86
CA CYS A 1153 7.40 12.43 39.96
C CYS A 1153 6.33 13.35 40.56
N HIS A 1154 5.18 13.41 39.91
CA HIS A 1154 4.03 14.24 40.29
C HIS A 1154 2.76 13.40 40.34
N GLN A 1155 1.79 13.78 41.18
CA GLN A 1155 0.44 13.21 41.15
C GLN A 1155 -0.44 14.01 40.18
N ALA A 1156 -1.38 13.35 39.51
CA ALA A 1156 -2.35 14.02 38.63
C ALA A 1156 -3.75 13.45 38.80
N GLN A 1157 -4.78 14.27 38.57
CA GLN A 1157 -6.19 13.87 38.54
C GLN A 1157 -6.84 14.39 37.25
N VAL A 1158 -7.86 13.67 36.77
CA VAL A 1158 -8.58 14.00 35.54
C VAL A 1158 -10.10 14.05 35.76
N GLY A 1159 -10.79 14.84 34.94
CA GLY A 1159 -12.24 14.96 34.96
C GLY A 1159 -12.76 15.75 33.77
N PHE A 1160 -14.07 15.85 33.63
CA PHE A 1160 -14.72 16.65 32.59
C PHE A 1160 -15.50 17.81 33.20
N GLN A 1161 -15.41 18.98 32.56
CA GLN A 1161 -16.43 20.02 32.65
C GLN A 1161 -17.52 19.73 31.60
N VAL A 1162 -18.78 19.81 32.02
CA VAL A 1162 -19.94 19.25 31.32
C VAL A 1162 -21.05 20.30 31.26
N CYS A 1163 -21.66 20.48 30.09
CA CYS A 1163 -22.95 21.16 29.99
C CYS A 1163 -24.07 20.15 30.24
N VAL A 1164 -25.01 20.46 31.14
CA VAL A 1164 -26.12 19.57 31.52
C VAL A 1164 -27.44 20.25 31.22
N ARG A 1165 -28.37 19.52 30.59
CA ARG A 1165 -29.70 20.03 30.25
C ARG A 1165 -30.52 20.28 31.53
N PRO A 1166 -31.16 21.45 31.70
CA PRO A 1166 -32.06 21.69 32.82
C PRO A 1166 -33.20 20.67 32.81
N GLY A 1167 -33.39 19.96 33.93
CA GLY A 1167 -34.42 18.94 34.09
C GLY A 1167 -34.00 17.50 33.70
N SER A 1168 -32.85 17.29 33.06
CA SER A 1168 -32.37 15.93 32.68
C SER A 1168 -31.76 15.15 33.85
N TYR A 1169 -31.68 15.75 35.03
CA TYR A 1169 -30.97 15.22 36.20
C TYR A 1169 -31.74 15.45 37.50
N LYS A 1170 -31.54 14.56 38.46
CA LYS A 1170 -32.03 14.68 39.84
C LYS A 1170 -30.90 15.14 40.74
N VAL A 1171 -31.24 15.87 41.80
CA VAL A 1171 -30.33 16.37 42.84
C VAL A 1171 -30.47 15.46 44.05
N GLY A 1172 -29.37 15.17 44.74
CA GLY A 1172 -29.38 14.32 45.93
C GLY A 1172 -28.15 14.47 46.82
N PRO A 1173 -28.13 13.73 47.94
CA PRO A 1173 -27.00 13.73 48.86
C PRO A 1173 -25.79 13.03 48.24
N GLN A 1174 -24.60 13.38 48.75
CA GLN A 1174 -23.35 12.71 48.40
C GLN A 1174 -23.43 11.19 48.60
N THR A 1175 -22.92 10.42 47.64
CA THR A 1175 -22.39 9.07 47.90
C THR A 1175 -21.11 9.22 48.72
N GLY A 1176 -21.11 8.76 49.98
CA GLY A 1176 -19.92 8.70 50.86
C GLY A 1176 -20.15 9.20 52.29
N SER A 1177 -19.51 8.55 53.26
CA SER A 1177 -19.66 8.83 54.71
C SER A 1177 -18.66 9.88 55.21
N GLN A 1178 -18.76 11.13 54.76
CA GLN A 1178 -17.99 12.28 55.30
C GLN A 1178 -18.93 13.33 55.89
N SER A 1179 -18.66 13.76 57.13
CA SER A 1179 -19.56 14.63 57.90
C SER A 1179 -19.32 16.14 57.70
N GLU A 1180 -18.26 16.52 56.98
CA GLU A 1180 -17.82 17.92 56.83
C GLU A 1180 -18.29 18.53 55.49
N PRO A 1181 -18.64 19.84 55.45
CA PRO A 1181 -19.14 20.50 54.25
C PRO A 1181 -18.03 20.65 53.19
N LEU A 1182 -18.18 19.96 52.06
CA LEU A 1182 -17.14 19.87 51.03
C LEU A 1182 -16.96 21.17 50.23
N ASP A 1183 -18.02 21.98 50.11
CA ASP A 1183 -18.01 23.24 49.37
C ASP A 1183 -18.81 24.33 50.11
N PRO A 1184 -18.23 25.53 50.37
CA PRO A 1184 -18.90 26.63 51.07
C PRO A 1184 -20.24 27.10 50.49
N ARG A 1185 -20.61 26.75 49.25
CA ARG A 1185 -21.91 27.12 48.64
C ARG A 1185 -22.84 25.93 48.37
N PHE A 1186 -22.36 24.69 48.39
CA PHE A 1186 -23.17 23.51 48.06
C PHE A 1186 -23.28 22.57 49.25
N SER A 1187 -24.50 22.42 49.79
CA SER A 1187 -24.78 21.44 50.84
C SER A 1187 -24.47 20.01 50.36
N ASN A 1188 -23.85 19.21 51.22
CA ASN A 1188 -23.64 17.77 50.99
C ASN A 1188 -24.95 16.99 50.73
N THR A 1189 -26.12 17.58 51.03
CA THR A 1189 -27.46 17.04 50.70
C THR A 1189 -27.91 17.28 49.26
N GLU A 1190 -27.21 18.12 48.49
CA GLU A 1190 -27.55 18.52 47.10
C GLU A 1190 -26.35 18.50 46.13
N ILE A 1191 -25.21 18.01 46.59
CA ILE A 1191 -23.92 18.09 45.87
C ILE A 1191 -23.75 17.01 44.79
N GLU A 1192 -24.51 15.90 44.87
CA GLU A 1192 -24.55 14.85 43.83
C GLU A 1192 -25.74 15.07 42.90
N TRP A 1193 -25.47 15.11 41.60
CA TRP A 1193 -26.47 15.21 40.53
C TRP A 1193 -26.44 13.92 39.71
N ILE A 1194 -27.59 13.26 39.54
CA ILE A 1194 -27.71 11.98 38.81
C ILE A 1194 -28.56 12.17 37.56
N THR A 1195 -28.01 11.85 36.39
CA THR A 1195 -28.78 11.79 35.14
C THR A 1195 -28.87 10.36 34.58
N LYS A 1196 -29.94 10.11 33.82
CA LYS A 1196 -30.21 8.89 33.03
C LYS A 1196 -30.60 9.20 31.58
N GLU A 1197 -30.61 10.48 31.18
CA GLU A 1197 -31.06 10.91 29.85
C GLU A 1197 -29.87 10.91 28.89
N GLN A 1198 -29.83 9.96 27.94
CA GLN A 1198 -28.86 10.00 26.85
C GLN A 1198 -29.03 11.29 26.03
N GLY A 1199 -27.93 11.98 25.74
CA GLY A 1199 -27.96 13.33 25.16
C GLY A 1199 -28.35 14.45 26.15
N GLY A 1200 -28.67 14.15 27.41
CA GLY A 1200 -28.94 15.13 28.46
C GLY A 1200 -27.69 15.83 29.03
N THR A 1201 -26.51 15.44 28.54
CA THR A 1201 -25.18 15.98 28.88
C THR A 1201 -24.34 16.18 27.61
N MET A 1202 -23.39 17.11 27.65
CA MET A 1202 -22.41 17.34 26.59
C MET A 1202 -21.05 17.73 27.19
N LEU A 1203 -19.97 17.12 26.71
CA LEU A 1203 -18.61 17.43 27.13
C LEU A 1203 -18.21 18.85 26.68
N TYR A 1204 -17.52 19.60 27.55
CA TYR A 1204 -17.19 21.01 27.32
C TYR A 1204 -15.70 21.35 27.57
N GLY A 1205 -15.04 20.60 28.45
CA GLY A 1205 -13.59 20.70 28.65
C GLY A 1205 -13.02 19.50 29.41
N LEU A 1206 -11.81 19.09 29.07
CA LEU A 1206 -11.00 18.20 29.89
C LEU A 1206 -10.39 19.02 31.04
N LEU A 1207 -10.46 18.51 32.27
CA LEU A 1207 -9.85 19.10 33.46
C LEU A 1207 -8.71 18.22 33.93
N ILE A 1208 -7.55 18.84 34.19
CA ILE A 1208 -6.34 18.19 34.69
C ILE A 1208 -5.82 18.99 35.89
N ARG A 1209 -5.66 18.35 37.04
CA ARG A 1209 -4.92 18.86 38.21
C ARG A 1209 -3.62 18.07 38.32
N VAL A 1210 -2.54 18.76 38.67
CA VAL A 1210 -1.23 18.16 39.00
C VAL A 1210 -0.78 18.66 40.38
N GLU A 1211 -0.10 17.80 41.14
CA GLU A 1211 0.49 18.06 42.46
C GLU A 1211 1.95 17.58 42.46
#